data_AF-A0A8J5ZWF7-F1
#
_entry.id   AF-A0A8J5ZWF7-F1
#
_cell.length_a   1.000
_cell.length_b   1.000
_cell.length_c   1.000
_cell.angle_alpha   90.00
_cell.angle_beta   90.00
_cell.angle_gamma   90.00
#
_symmetry.space_group_name_H-M   'P 1'
#
loop_
_entity.id
_entity.type
_entity.pdbx_description
1 polymer ?
#
loop_
_entity_poly.entity_id
_entity_poly.type
_entity_poly.pdbx_seq_one_letter_code
_entity_poly.pdbx_strand_id
1 'polypeptide(L)'
;VSALETFIAAVYEHAVILPNRTETPVPKEEALLLMNKNIDVLEKAVKLAARKGAHIIVTPEDGIYGWVFTRETIYPYLEDIPDPKVNWIPCREPKRFGYAPVQERLSCLAKDHSIYVVANIGDKKPCNASDPQCPPDGRYQYNTDMVFDSEGRLVARYHKYNLFAPEIQFDFPKDSELVAFDTPFGRFAIFTCLDIFSHNPGVMVVDEFQVDSVLYPTASVPFHSAWARAMRVNLLAANTHNTSMHMTGSGIYTPEEVKVYHYDMETESGQLLLSEIKSRPWEEPTYPAAVDWSAYARGVQPPTSEQSDFRGMIYFDEFIFTELKQNAGNYTVCQKDLCCHLTYKMSEKRTDEAYVLGVFDGLHTVEGQYYLQICTLLKCQTTDLRTCGEPVGSAFTKFEDFSLSGTFGTSYVFPQVVLSGSQLAPEGQYEVLGDGHLRSCNRFPLPVLVMALYGRVFEKDPLCLGQGPRKTIMITSQLQTSVSILVFCVLRVSSLDTFTAAVYEHAVILSNITLSPVSHEKALALMNQNLDRLEGAITLAAKQGAHIIVTPEDGIYGWNFNRESIYPYLEDIPDTQVNWIPCNNPNRFGYTPVQKRLSCLARNNSIYVVANIGDKKPCNASDPQCPPDGRYQYNTNVVFDSEGRLVARYHKKNLFLGEDQFNVPKETEVVTFNTTFGKFGIFTCFDILFHDPAVTLVKDFHVDTILFPTAWMNVMPHLSAIEFHSAWAMGMGVNFLASNIHYPSKNMTGSGIYAPDSPRVYHYDMKTKEEKLLFSELDSHPRQPVMVNWTSYASGVQALSRRNEEFKGVIFYDEFTFLELRGVTGNYTVCQKDLCCHLSYKMSEKRPDEVYVLGAFDGLHIVEGRYYLQICTLLKCETTNLNTCGHSVKTASTRFDMFSLSGTFGTQYVFPEVLLSEVKLAPGEFQVSSDGRLFSLKPPSGPVLTVTLFGRLYEKDQKSKASLDFRAQGLRVILIALMPIVYTLIY
;
A
#
# COMPACT_ATOMS: atom_id res chain seq x y z
N VAL A 1 -45.69 27.94 3.67
CA VAL A 1 -45.15 28.09 5.04
C VAL A 1 -44.14 29.23 4.98
N SER A 2 -43.98 30.04 6.04
CA SER A 2 -42.84 30.97 6.12
C SER A 2 -41.53 30.17 6.12
N ALA A 3 -40.46 30.73 5.55
CA ALA A 3 -39.14 30.17 5.80
C ALA A 3 -38.83 30.29 7.31
N LEU A 4 -38.12 29.31 7.85
CA LEU A 4 -37.58 29.36 9.20
C LEU A 4 -36.24 30.12 9.17
N GLU A 5 -35.96 30.88 10.24
CA GLU A 5 -34.67 31.56 10.45
C GLU A 5 -33.62 30.59 11.06
N THR A 6 -34.09 29.62 11.84
CA THR A 6 -33.30 28.59 12.51
C THR A 6 -33.94 27.22 12.36
N PHE A 7 -33.13 26.17 12.51
CA PHE A 7 -33.62 24.80 12.67
C PHE A 7 -32.74 24.02 13.63
N ILE A 8 -33.32 23.00 14.26
CA ILE A 8 -32.57 22.06 15.08
C ILE A 8 -32.07 20.94 14.16
N ALA A 9 -30.76 20.91 13.94
CA ALA A 9 -30.05 19.83 13.26
C ALA A 9 -29.74 18.70 14.24
N ALA A 10 -29.69 17.46 13.74
CA ALA A 10 -29.19 16.31 14.46
C ALA A 10 -28.25 15.46 13.59
N VAL A 11 -27.25 14.86 14.23
CA VAL A 11 -26.38 13.83 13.62
C VAL A 11 -26.22 12.69 14.61
N TYR A 12 -26.17 11.45 14.10
CA TYR A 12 -26.00 10.27 14.93
C TYR A 12 -24.74 9.51 14.55
N GLU A 13 -23.78 9.47 15.48
CA GLU A 13 -22.63 8.57 15.40
C GLU A 13 -23.11 7.14 15.68
N HIS A 14 -22.88 6.18 14.78
CA HIS A 14 -23.52 4.85 14.88
C HIS A 14 -22.51 3.71 14.98
N ALA A 15 -22.59 2.94 16.07
CA ALA A 15 -21.88 1.66 16.22
C ALA A 15 -22.56 0.59 15.35
N VAL A 16 -22.07 0.44 14.12
CA VAL A 16 -22.71 -0.38 13.08
C VAL A 16 -22.67 -1.86 13.44
N ILE A 17 -23.84 -2.51 13.41
CA ILE A 17 -23.95 -3.97 13.54
C ILE A 17 -23.53 -4.57 12.20
N LEU A 18 -22.27 -5.01 12.13
CA LEU A 18 -21.66 -5.57 10.93
C LEU A 18 -22.20 -6.97 10.57
N PRO A 19 -22.16 -7.36 9.29
CA PRO A 19 -22.45 -8.72 8.86
C PRO A 19 -21.38 -9.69 9.36
N ASN A 20 -21.75 -10.96 9.53
CA ASN A 20 -20.76 -12.03 9.53
C ASN A 20 -20.09 -12.06 8.15
N ARG A 21 -18.76 -12.23 8.11
CA ARG A 21 -17.99 -12.19 6.85
C ARG A 21 -18.25 -13.47 6.02
N THR A 22 -19.26 -13.44 5.16
CA THR A 22 -19.67 -14.61 4.35
C THR A 22 -18.91 -14.72 3.03
N GLU A 23 -18.64 -15.98 2.63
CA GLU A 23 -17.93 -16.35 1.41
C GLU A 23 -18.83 -16.29 0.16
N THR A 24 -20.15 -16.28 0.38
CA THR A 24 -21.21 -16.24 -0.64
C THR A 24 -22.24 -15.18 -0.28
N PRO A 25 -23.08 -14.73 -1.24
CA PRO A 25 -24.20 -13.85 -0.95
C PRO A 25 -25.17 -14.54 0.03
N VAL A 26 -25.56 -13.83 1.09
CA VAL A 26 -26.62 -14.27 2.01
C VAL A 26 -28.01 -14.23 1.32
N PRO A 27 -29.01 -14.98 1.80
CA PRO A 27 -30.40 -14.79 1.39
C PRO A 27 -30.84 -13.32 1.57
N LYS A 28 -31.73 -12.80 0.71
CA LYS A 28 -32.20 -11.41 0.83
C LYS A 28 -32.92 -11.18 2.17
N GLU A 29 -33.53 -12.22 2.71
CA GLU A 29 -34.18 -12.23 4.02
C GLU A 29 -33.19 -12.04 5.18
N GLU A 30 -31.98 -12.58 5.07
CA GLU A 30 -30.92 -12.44 6.07
C GLU A 30 -30.22 -11.07 5.97
N ALA A 31 -29.94 -10.60 4.75
CA ALA A 31 -29.49 -9.24 4.51
C ALA A 31 -30.48 -8.21 5.06
N LEU A 32 -31.77 -8.37 4.76
CA LEU A 32 -32.84 -7.52 5.27
C LEU A 32 -33.00 -7.64 6.78
N LEU A 33 -32.75 -8.80 7.39
CA LEU A 33 -32.73 -8.95 8.85
C LEU A 33 -31.59 -8.16 9.50
N LEU A 34 -30.38 -8.15 8.90
CA LEU A 34 -29.26 -7.34 9.39
C LEU A 34 -29.57 -5.84 9.25
N MET A 35 -30.00 -5.40 8.07
CA MET A 35 -30.36 -4.00 7.81
C MET A 35 -31.43 -3.52 8.79
N ASN A 36 -32.44 -4.35 9.07
CA ASN A 36 -33.45 -4.02 10.07
C ASN A 36 -32.89 -3.90 11.50
N LYS A 37 -31.88 -4.67 11.91
CA LYS A 37 -31.23 -4.49 13.23
C LYS A 37 -30.50 -3.14 13.33
N ASN A 38 -29.82 -2.70 12.28
CA ASN A 38 -29.22 -1.36 12.26
C ASN A 38 -30.30 -0.28 12.28
N ILE A 39 -31.36 -0.42 11.47
CA ILE A 39 -32.49 0.52 11.48
C ILE A 39 -33.21 0.51 12.85
N ASP A 40 -33.27 -0.60 13.59
CA ASP A 40 -33.78 -0.63 14.97
C ASP A 40 -32.95 0.21 15.97
N VAL A 41 -31.68 0.50 15.65
CA VAL A 41 -30.83 1.43 16.41
C VAL A 41 -31.08 2.86 15.93
N LEU A 42 -30.99 3.10 14.62
CA LEU A 42 -31.23 4.42 14.02
C LEU A 42 -32.63 4.96 14.35
N GLU A 43 -33.66 4.11 14.36
CA GLU A 43 -35.05 4.46 14.71
C GLU A 43 -35.15 5.04 16.14
N LYS A 44 -34.32 4.58 17.08
CA LYS A 44 -34.27 5.13 18.45
C LYS A 44 -33.65 6.53 18.43
N ALA A 45 -32.61 6.75 17.63
CA ALA A 45 -31.98 8.05 17.44
C ALA A 45 -32.94 9.04 16.76
N VAL A 46 -33.59 8.65 15.65
CA VAL A 46 -34.64 9.45 14.97
C VAL A 46 -35.77 9.81 15.93
N LYS A 47 -36.31 8.84 16.68
CA LYS A 47 -37.36 9.07 17.68
C LYS A 47 -36.92 10.02 18.80
N LEU A 48 -35.67 9.94 19.25
CA LEU A 48 -35.14 10.83 20.28
C LEU A 48 -34.88 12.24 19.73
N ALA A 49 -34.41 12.36 18.50
CA ALA A 49 -34.17 13.63 17.83
C ALA A 49 -35.47 14.39 17.56
N ALA A 50 -36.48 13.73 16.98
CA ALA A 50 -37.80 14.32 16.74
C ALA A 50 -38.50 14.76 18.05
N ARG A 51 -38.38 13.96 19.13
CA ARG A 51 -38.86 14.35 20.48
C ARG A 51 -38.13 15.56 21.07
N LYS A 52 -36.93 15.87 20.60
CA LYS A 52 -36.16 17.08 20.95
C LYS A 52 -36.36 18.23 19.96
N GLY A 53 -37.26 18.09 18.97
CA GLY A 53 -37.56 19.12 17.98
C GLY A 53 -36.60 19.16 16.78
N ALA A 54 -35.76 18.14 16.57
CA ALA A 54 -34.92 18.07 15.37
C ALA A 54 -35.76 18.08 14.09
N HIS A 55 -35.38 18.94 13.14
CA HIS A 55 -36.04 19.10 11.85
C HIS A 55 -35.45 18.15 10.80
N ILE A 56 -34.17 17.81 10.95
CA ILE A 56 -33.42 16.86 10.13
C ILE A 56 -32.48 16.04 11.01
N ILE A 57 -32.28 14.76 10.66
CA ILE A 57 -31.26 13.89 11.25
C ILE A 57 -30.43 13.20 10.17
N VAL A 58 -29.11 13.28 10.30
CA VAL A 58 -28.15 12.55 9.45
C VAL A 58 -27.67 11.29 10.14
N THR A 59 -27.60 10.20 9.37
CA THR A 59 -27.04 8.90 9.79
C THR A 59 -25.87 8.51 8.85
N PRO A 60 -24.93 7.65 9.28
CA PRO A 60 -23.63 7.52 8.60
C PRO A 60 -23.62 6.76 7.28
N GLU A 61 -22.52 6.91 6.54
CA GLU A 61 -22.13 6.05 5.43
C GLU A 61 -22.02 4.59 5.89
N ASP A 62 -22.49 3.65 5.05
CA ASP A 62 -22.60 2.21 5.32
C ASP A 62 -23.33 1.84 6.63
N GLY A 63 -23.97 2.81 7.32
CA GLY A 63 -24.55 2.64 8.66
C GLY A 63 -25.68 1.62 8.78
N ILE A 64 -26.18 1.09 7.65
CA ILE A 64 -27.26 0.10 7.59
C ILE A 64 -26.73 -1.32 7.32
N TYR A 65 -25.58 -1.50 6.66
CA TYR A 65 -25.07 -2.84 6.27
C TYR A 65 -23.54 -3.05 6.44
N GLY A 66 -22.73 -2.02 6.71
CA GLY A 66 -21.27 -2.12 6.89
C GLY A 66 -20.45 -2.09 5.58
N TRP A 67 -19.13 -2.20 5.68
CA TRP A 67 -18.19 -1.91 4.57
C TRP A 67 -17.43 -3.14 4.04
N VAL A 68 -17.75 -4.36 4.47
CA VAL A 68 -16.96 -5.58 4.17
C VAL A 68 -17.64 -6.47 3.12
N PHE A 69 -17.50 -6.10 1.84
CA PHE A 69 -18.25 -6.73 0.74
C PHE A 69 -17.45 -6.97 -0.54
N THR A 70 -17.99 -7.83 -1.42
CA THR A 70 -17.69 -7.91 -2.85
C THR A 70 -18.94 -7.50 -3.64
N ARG A 71 -18.84 -7.38 -4.97
CA ARG A 71 -20.00 -7.10 -5.83
C ARG A 71 -21.15 -8.10 -5.66
N GLU A 72 -20.82 -9.36 -5.40
CA GLU A 72 -21.78 -10.44 -5.20
C GLU A 72 -22.37 -10.39 -3.79
N THR A 73 -21.55 -10.20 -2.76
CA THR A 73 -22.03 -10.28 -1.37
C THR A 73 -22.82 -9.05 -0.92
N ILE A 74 -22.61 -7.88 -1.54
CA ILE A 74 -23.49 -6.70 -1.34
C ILE A 74 -24.84 -6.85 -2.04
N TYR A 75 -24.93 -7.60 -3.16
CA TYR A 75 -26.11 -7.63 -4.03
C TYR A 75 -27.47 -7.94 -3.34
N PRO A 76 -27.55 -8.80 -2.30
CA PRO A 76 -28.77 -9.02 -1.51
C PRO A 76 -29.26 -7.80 -0.73
N TYR A 77 -28.34 -6.91 -0.33
CA TYR A 77 -28.60 -5.68 0.42
C TYR A 77 -29.10 -4.54 -0.47
N LEU A 78 -28.71 -4.52 -1.75
CA LEU A 78 -29.05 -3.45 -2.68
C LEU A 78 -30.57 -3.39 -3.01
N GLU A 79 -31.11 -2.18 -3.15
CA GLU A 79 -32.44 -1.92 -3.73
C GLU A 79 -32.32 -1.14 -5.06
N ASP A 80 -33.40 -1.03 -5.84
CA ASP A 80 -33.42 -0.12 -6.99
C ASP A 80 -34.02 1.21 -6.52
N ILE A 81 -33.19 2.27 -6.54
CA ILE A 81 -33.54 3.59 -6.00
C ILE A 81 -33.85 4.57 -7.15
N PRO A 82 -35.12 5.03 -7.31
CA PRO A 82 -35.51 5.88 -8.42
C PRO A 82 -34.98 7.32 -8.28
N ASP A 83 -34.91 8.05 -9.39
CA ASP A 83 -34.68 9.49 -9.41
C ASP A 83 -35.80 10.21 -8.63
N PRO A 84 -35.50 11.08 -7.64
CA PRO A 84 -36.51 11.81 -6.85
C PRO A 84 -37.58 12.54 -7.67
N LYS A 85 -37.30 12.90 -8.94
CA LYS A 85 -38.27 13.46 -9.90
C LYS A 85 -39.52 12.60 -10.11
N VAL A 86 -39.49 11.31 -9.77
CA VAL A 86 -40.70 10.47 -9.79
C VAL A 86 -41.76 10.91 -8.75
N ASN A 87 -41.40 11.74 -7.75
CA ASN A 87 -42.28 12.21 -6.68
C ASN A 87 -43.01 11.05 -5.99
N TRP A 88 -42.26 10.30 -5.17
CA TRP A 88 -42.70 9.07 -4.51
C TRP A 88 -42.55 9.16 -2.99
N ILE A 89 -43.55 8.64 -2.28
CA ILE A 89 -43.55 8.47 -0.83
C ILE A 89 -43.66 6.96 -0.58
N PRO A 90 -42.56 6.23 -0.36
CA PRO A 90 -42.59 4.78 -0.15
C PRO A 90 -43.57 4.33 0.93
N CYS A 91 -43.68 5.05 2.05
CA CYS A 91 -44.62 4.76 3.14
C CYS A 91 -46.11 4.90 2.76
N ARG A 92 -46.44 5.50 1.60
CA ARG A 92 -47.80 5.60 1.07
C ARG A 92 -48.03 4.72 -0.16
N GLU A 93 -46.99 4.48 -0.95
CA GLU A 93 -47.05 3.74 -2.22
C GLU A 93 -45.95 2.65 -2.33
N PRO A 94 -45.78 1.74 -1.35
CA PRO A 94 -44.55 0.94 -1.22
C PRO A 94 -44.30 -0.01 -2.39
N LYS A 95 -45.35 -0.43 -3.09
CA LYS A 95 -45.29 -1.36 -4.23
C LYS A 95 -45.04 -0.69 -5.58
N ARG A 96 -44.90 0.64 -5.63
CA ARG A 96 -44.84 1.42 -6.89
C ARG A 96 -43.63 1.09 -7.77
N PHE A 97 -42.51 0.73 -7.14
CA PHE A 97 -41.26 0.34 -7.82
C PHE A 97 -40.78 -1.07 -7.43
N GLY A 98 -41.72 -1.98 -7.12
CA GLY A 98 -41.42 -3.37 -6.77
C GLY A 98 -41.32 -3.61 -5.26
N TYR A 99 -40.23 -4.25 -4.81
CA TYR A 99 -40.01 -4.63 -3.41
C TYR A 99 -38.79 -3.92 -2.82
N ALA A 100 -39.08 -2.78 -2.19
CA ALA A 100 -38.12 -1.84 -1.61
C ALA A 100 -38.37 -1.60 -0.10
N PRO A 101 -38.30 -2.64 0.75
CA PRO A 101 -38.63 -2.56 2.17
C PRO A 101 -37.74 -1.60 2.98
N VAL A 102 -36.49 -1.37 2.58
CA VAL A 102 -35.60 -0.43 3.28
C VAL A 102 -36.05 1.01 3.01
N GLN A 103 -36.33 1.35 1.74
CA GLN A 103 -36.91 2.65 1.37
C GLN A 103 -38.30 2.87 1.98
N GLU A 104 -39.15 1.83 2.06
CA GLU A 104 -40.44 1.87 2.77
C GLU A 104 -40.24 2.21 4.26
N ARG A 105 -39.34 1.51 4.96
CA ARG A 105 -39.12 1.71 6.40
C ARG A 105 -38.55 3.11 6.69
N LEU A 106 -37.53 3.56 5.96
CA LEU A 106 -36.93 4.90 6.13
C LEU A 106 -37.94 6.02 5.84
N SER A 107 -38.74 5.88 4.78
CA SER A 107 -39.85 6.78 4.46
C SER A 107 -40.89 6.87 5.59
N CYS A 108 -41.25 5.74 6.21
CA CYS A 108 -42.17 5.76 7.34
C CYS A 108 -41.55 6.38 8.60
N LEU A 109 -40.27 6.13 8.89
CA LEU A 109 -39.56 6.78 10.00
C LEU A 109 -39.57 8.31 9.89
N ALA A 110 -39.33 8.84 8.68
CA ALA A 110 -39.37 10.27 8.41
C ALA A 110 -40.78 10.85 8.58
N LYS A 111 -41.79 10.20 7.97
CA LYS A 111 -43.20 10.62 8.03
C LYS A 111 -43.79 10.58 9.44
N ASP A 112 -43.66 9.45 10.13
CA ASP A 112 -44.33 9.18 11.41
C ASP A 112 -43.70 9.95 12.59
N HIS A 113 -42.54 10.57 12.37
CA HIS A 113 -41.87 11.48 13.30
C HIS A 113 -41.71 12.91 12.76
N SER A 114 -42.27 13.19 11.57
CA SER A 114 -42.31 14.50 10.91
C SER A 114 -40.93 15.19 10.84
N ILE A 115 -39.90 14.42 10.52
CA ILE A 115 -38.49 14.81 10.52
C ILE A 115 -37.85 14.38 9.19
N TYR A 116 -36.97 15.20 8.63
CA TYR A 116 -36.16 14.79 7.48
C TYR A 116 -35.15 13.73 7.91
N VAL A 117 -35.07 12.61 7.18
CA VAL A 117 -34.13 11.52 7.48
C VAL A 117 -33.16 11.36 6.32
N VAL A 118 -31.87 11.46 6.63
CA VAL A 118 -30.77 11.19 5.69
C VAL A 118 -30.14 9.85 6.07
N ALA A 119 -30.01 8.96 5.10
CA ALA A 119 -29.41 7.65 5.29
C ALA A 119 -28.68 7.17 4.04
N ASN A 120 -27.57 6.49 4.23
CA ASN A 120 -26.81 5.83 3.18
C ASN A 120 -27.28 4.38 3.00
N ILE A 121 -27.62 3.99 1.77
CA ILE A 121 -27.90 2.59 1.39
C ILE A 121 -27.25 2.24 0.04
N GLY A 122 -27.33 0.98 -0.39
CA GLY A 122 -26.81 0.55 -1.70
C GLY A 122 -27.89 0.54 -2.80
N ASP A 123 -27.63 1.23 -3.91
CA ASP A 123 -28.44 1.17 -5.13
C ASP A 123 -27.96 0.05 -6.06
N LYS A 124 -28.87 -0.48 -6.89
CA LYS A 124 -28.53 -1.24 -8.10
C LYS A 124 -29.32 -0.77 -9.31
N LYS A 125 -28.64 -0.73 -10.45
CA LYS A 125 -29.22 -0.35 -11.75
C LYS A 125 -28.93 -1.44 -12.79
N PRO A 126 -29.90 -2.30 -13.13
CA PRO A 126 -29.73 -3.31 -14.17
C PRO A 126 -29.35 -2.70 -15.51
N CYS A 127 -28.36 -3.28 -16.17
CA CYS A 127 -27.88 -2.85 -17.49
C CYS A 127 -27.81 -4.06 -18.45
N ASN A 128 -27.39 -3.83 -19.70
CA ASN A 128 -27.23 -4.89 -20.68
C ASN A 128 -26.15 -4.52 -21.72
N ALA A 129 -25.78 -5.47 -22.57
CA ALA A 129 -24.70 -5.33 -23.56
C ALA A 129 -24.91 -4.27 -24.67
N SER A 130 -26.01 -3.49 -24.66
CA SER A 130 -26.13 -2.27 -25.49
C SER A 130 -25.58 -1.01 -24.80
N ASP A 131 -25.36 -1.06 -23.48
CA ASP A 131 -24.58 -0.07 -22.76
C ASP A 131 -23.11 -0.53 -22.70
N PRO A 132 -22.17 0.17 -23.36
CA PRO A 132 -20.76 -0.24 -23.41
C PRO A 132 -20.00 -0.04 -22.09
N GLN A 133 -20.63 0.56 -21.08
CA GLN A 133 -20.06 0.71 -19.73
C GLN A 133 -20.65 -0.30 -18.72
N CYS A 134 -21.62 -1.12 -19.13
CA CYS A 134 -22.28 -2.10 -18.26
C CYS A 134 -21.29 -3.15 -17.70
N PRO A 135 -21.19 -3.33 -16.37
CA PRO A 135 -20.33 -4.34 -15.77
C PRO A 135 -20.69 -5.76 -16.24
N PRO A 136 -19.71 -6.70 -16.29
CA PRO A 136 -19.93 -8.07 -16.80
C PRO A 136 -21.01 -8.87 -16.08
N ASP A 137 -21.37 -8.46 -14.86
CA ASP A 137 -22.37 -9.09 -14.00
C ASP A 137 -23.78 -8.50 -14.15
N GLY A 138 -23.99 -7.61 -15.14
CA GLY A 138 -25.30 -7.18 -15.65
C GLY A 138 -25.99 -6.04 -14.89
N ARG A 139 -25.30 -5.38 -13.96
CA ARG A 139 -25.83 -4.22 -13.22
C ARG A 139 -24.71 -3.29 -12.76
N TYR A 140 -25.03 -2.01 -12.60
CA TYR A 140 -24.26 -1.12 -11.76
C TYR A 140 -24.72 -1.24 -10.29
N GLN A 141 -23.81 -0.96 -9.36
CA GLN A 141 -24.04 -0.99 -7.91
C GLN A 141 -23.41 0.27 -7.29
N TYR A 142 -24.13 1.04 -6.48
CA TYR A 142 -23.63 2.35 -5.99
C TYR A 142 -23.78 2.52 -4.47
N ASN A 143 -22.74 3.04 -3.81
CA ASN A 143 -22.83 3.68 -2.51
C ASN A 143 -23.74 4.92 -2.66
N THR A 144 -24.87 4.96 -1.95
CA THR A 144 -25.98 5.86 -2.28
C THR A 144 -26.61 6.54 -1.07
N ASP A 145 -26.43 7.86 -0.98
CA ASP A 145 -27.17 8.66 -0.01
C ASP A 145 -28.60 8.93 -0.47
N MET A 146 -29.54 8.85 0.48
CA MET A 146 -30.96 9.17 0.30
C MET A 146 -31.42 10.19 1.34
N VAL A 147 -32.29 11.10 0.91
CA VAL A 147 -33.02 12.02 1.82
C VAL A 147 -34.53 11.82 1.67
N PHE A 148 -35.19 11.56 2.80
CA PHE A 148 -36.64 11.59 2.94
C PHE A 148 -37.12 12.88 3.62
N ASP A 149 -38.14 13.53 3.07
CA ASP A 149 -38.80 14.68 3.72
C ASP A 149 -39.67 14.26 4.91
N SER A 150 -40.15 15.23 5.69
CA SER A 150 -41.02 15.01 6.86
C SER A 150 -42.40 14.41 6.54
N GLU A 151 -42.73 14.18 5.26
CA GLU A 151 -43.93 13.46 4.79
C GLU A 151 -43.59 12.05 4.25
N GLY A 152 -42.30 11.67 4.32
CA GLY A 152 -41.74 10.41 3.85
C GLY A 152 -41.36 10.40 2.36
N ARG A 153 -41.33 11.52 1.67
CA ARG A 153 -41.04 11.59 0.22
C ARG A 153 -39.54 11.49 -0.04
N LEU A 154 -39.14 10.71 -1.03
CA LEU A 154 -37.78 10.77 -1.55
C LEU A 154 -37.56 12.13 -2.25
N VAL A 155 -36.66 12.95 -1.71
CA VAL A 155 -36.35 14.30 -2.23
C VAL A 155 -34.93 14.44 -2.80
N ALA A 156 -33.98 13.63 -2.34
CA ALA A 156 -32.64 13.54 -2.90
C ALA A 156 -32.13 12.10 -2.93
N ARG A 157 -31.38 11.78 -3.98
CA ARG A 157 -30.57 10.55 -4.14
C ARG A 157 -29.23 10.98 -4.72
N TYR A 158 -28.13 10.57 -4.11
CA TYR A 158 -26.77 10.87 -4.58
C TYR A 158 -25.93 9.60 -4.63
N HIS A 159 -25.24 9.35 -5.74
CA HIS A 159 -24.28 8.24 -5.88
C HIS A 159 -22.87 8.75 -5.62
N LYS A 160 -22.17 8.17 -4.63
CA LYS A 160 -20.80 8.56 -4.24
C LYS A 160 -19.86 8.53 -5.44
N TYR A 161 -19.20 9.66 -5.70
CA TYR A 161 -18.40 9.84 -6.91
C TYR A 161 -16.94 9.44 -6.71
N ASN A 162 -16.36 9.80 -5.57
CA ASN A 162 -14.97 9.48 -5.23
C ASN A 162 -14.95 8.24 -4.32
N LEU A 163 -14.96 7.04 -4.91
CA LEU A 163 -14.80 5.79 -4.16
C LEU A 163 -13.38 5.66 -3.58
N PHE A 164 -13.28 5.19 -2.35
CA PHE A 164 -12.03 4.84 -1.69
C PHE A 164 -11.55 3.46 -2.15
N ALA A 165 -10.23 3.22 -2.14
CA ALA A 165 -9.61 2.01 -2.72
C ALA A 165 -10.20 0.64 -2.24
N PRO A 166 -10.72 0.48 -1.00
CA PRO A 166 -11.39 -0.74 -0.56
C PRO A 166 -12.82 -0.97 -1.08
N GLU A 167 -13.50 0.02 -1.68
CA GLU A 167 -14.93 -0.04 -2.07
C GLU A 167 -15.20 -0.85 -3.36
N ILE A 168 -14.55 -2.01 -3.50
CA ILE A 168 -14.61 -2.89 -4.68
C ILE A 168 -16.02 -3.43 -5.02
N GLN A 169 -16.99 -3.28 -4.11
CA GLN A 169 -18.37 -3.70 -4.29
C GLN A 169 -19.22 -2.72 -5.11
N PHE A 170 -18.71 -1.51 -5.38
CA PHE A 170 -19.43 -0.43 -6.06
C PHE A 170 -18.76 -0.01 -7.38
N ASP A 171 -19.56 0.60 -8.27
CA ASP A 171 -19.15 1.19 -9.55
C ASP A 171 -18.99 2.71 -9.42
N PHE A 172 -18.05 3.29 -10.17
CA PHE A 172 -17.98 4.75 -10.29
C PHE A 172 -19.19 5.28 -11.07
N PRO A 173 -19.87 6.36 -10.61
CA PRO A 173 -20.86 7.05 -11.41
C PRO A 173 -20.22 7.63 -12.68
N LYS A 174 -20.95 7.53 -13.79
CA LYS A 174 -20.47 7.93 -15.13
C LYS A 174 -20.11 9.40 -15.24
N ASP A 175 -20.94 10.24 -14.63
CA ASP A 175 -20.84 11.68 -14.54
C ASP A 175 -21.02 12.05 -13.05
N SER A 176 -20.43 13.16 -12.59
CA SER A 176 -20.55 13.58 -11.19
C SER A 176 -21.92 14.23 -10.96
N GLU A 177 -22.85 13.54 -10.29
CA GLU A 177 -24.17 14.08 -9.96
C GLU A 177 -24.05 15.15 -8.86
N LEU A 178 -24.13 16.44 -9.21
CA LEU A 178 -24.29 17.50 -8.21
C LEU A 178 -25.74 17.49 -7.70
N VAL A 179 -25.95 17.18 -6.42
CA VAL A 179 -27.28 17.00 -5.83
C VAL A 179 -27.56 18.04 -4.75
N ALA A 180 -28.56 18.90 -5.01
CA ALA A 180 -29.09 19.85 -4.05
C ALA A 180 -30.63 19.93 -4.10
N PHE A 181 -31.25 20.31 -2.97
CA PHE A 181 -32.70 20.40 -2.81
C PHE A 181 -33.08 21.48 -1.80
N ASP A 182 -34.30 22.02 -1.94
CA ASP A 182 -34.82 23.11 -1.11
C ASP A 182 -35.72 22.60 0.04
N THR A 183 -35.60 23.20 1.22
CA THR A 183 -36.43 22.90 2.40
C THR A 183 -37.04 24.18 3.00
N PRO A 184 -38.00 24.09 3.94
CA PRO A 184 -38.49 25.26 4.67
C PRO A 184 -37.43 26.00 5.52
N PHE A 185 -36.26 25.40 5.72
CA PHE A 185 -35.20 25.85 6.62
C PHE A 185 -33.81 25.91 5.97
N GLY A 186 -33.76 26.10 4.64
CA GLY A 186 -32.52 26.29 3.87
C GLY A 186 -32.45 25.39 2.63
N ARG A 187 -31.52 25.70 1.74
CA ARG A 187 -31.08 24.84 0.63
C ARG A 187 -29.97 23.90 1.10
N PHE A 188 -30.10 22.62 0.77
CA PHE A 188 -29.17 21.58 1.17
C PHE A 188 -28.49 20.94 -0.04
N ALA A 189 -27.20 20.67 0.08
CA ALA A 189 -26.47 19.70 -0.75
C ALA A 189 -26.20 18.40 0.02
N ILE A 190 -25.78 17.35 -0.70
CA ILE A 190 -25.31 16.09 -0.12
C ILE A 190 -24.16 15.51 -0.94
N PHE A 191 -23.15 14.95 -0.24
CA PHE A 191 -22.08 14.13 -0.80
C PHE A 191 -21.49 13.22 0.29
N THR A 192 -20.73 12.20 -0.09
CA THR A 192 -20.37 11.09 0.82
C THR A 192 -18.86 11.00 1.05
N CYS A 193 -18.43 11.15 2.29
CA CYS A 193 -17.08 10.80 2.73
C CYS A 193 -15.93 11.41 1.88
N LEU A 194 -15.13 10.60 1.18
CA LEU A 194 -13.96 11.02 0.39
C LEU A 194 -14.26 12.15 -0.62
N ASP A 195 -15.52 12.32 -1.04
CA ASP A 195 -15.99 13.47 -1.83
C ASP A 195 -15.62 14.85 -1.23
N ILE A 196 -15.44 14.96 0.10
CA ILE A 196 -15.07 16.23 0.78
C ILE A 196 -13.69 16.77 0.34
N PHE A 197 -12.79 15.87 -0.08
CA PHE A 197 -11.47 16.21 -0.60
C PHE A 197 -11.45 16.43 -2.12
N SER A 198 -12.62 16.35 -2.78
CA SER A 198 -12.76 16.49 -4.24
C SER A 198 -13.26 17.87 -4.65
N HIS A 199 -12.95 18.27 -5.89
CA HIS A 199 -13.61 19.43 -6.52
C HIS A 199 -15.05 19.08 -6.92
N ASN A 200 -15.27 17.84 -7.37
CA ASN A 200 -16.54 17.32 -7.85
C ASN A 200 -16.90 16.05 -7.05
N PRO A 201 -17.99 16.03 -6.26
CA PRO A 201 -18.98 17.12 -6.09
C PRO A 201 -18.56 18.20 -5.08
N GLY A 202 -17.58 17.95 -4.23
CA GLY A 202 -17.40 18.64 -2.93
C GLY A 202 -17.48 20.17 -3.00
N VAL A 203 -16.63 20.79 -3.83
CA VAL A 203 -16.64 22.25 -4.06
C VAL A 203 -17.80 22.67 -4.95
N MET A 204 -17.96 22.04 -6.11
CA MET A 204 -18.91 22.46 -7.15
C MET A 204 -20.36 22.51 -6.68
N VAL A 205 -20.78 21.63 -5.76
CA VAL A 205 -22.15 21.62 -5.24
C VAL A 205 -22.46 22.83 -4.37
N VAL A 206 -21.43 23.44 -3.75
CA VAL A 206 -21.56 24.72 -3.03
C VAL A 206 -21.59 25.88 -4.03
N ASP A 207 -20.61 25.93 -4.94
CA ASP A 207 -20.41 27.08 -5.83
C ASP A 207 -21.50 27.24 -6.90
N GLU A 208 -22.00 26.15 -7.52
CA GLU A 208 -23.05 26.26 -8.55
C GLU A 208 -24.46 26.45 -7.97
N PHE A 209 -24.76 25.85 -6.81
CA PHE A 209 -26.12 25.88 -6.26
C PHE A 209 -26.34 26.87 -5.11
N GLN A 210 -25.26 27.43 -4.54
CA GLN A 210 -25.27 28.38 -3.43
C GLN A 210 -26.10 27.86 -2.25
N VAL A 211 -25.70 26.68 -1.75
CA VAL A 211 -26.42 25.98 -0.67
C VAL A 211 -26.12 26.59 0.70
N ASP A 212 -27.11 26.57 1.60
CA ASP A 212 -26.94 27.04 2.97
C ASP A 212 -26.25 25.99 3.84
N SER A 213 -26.47 24.70 3.52
CA SER A 213 -26.11 23.56 4.35
C SER A 213 -25.69 22.34 3.52
N VAL A 214 -24.82 21.51 4.07
CA VAL A 214 -24.35 20.25 3.48
C VAL A 214 -24.63 19.09 4.43
N LEU A 215 -25.18 18.02 3.87
CA LEU A 215 -25.39 16.73 4.54
C LEU A 215 -24.23 15.82 4.20
N TYR A 216 -23.62 15.20 5.22
CA TYR A 216 -22.38 14.45 5.04
C TYR A 216 -22.36 13.16 5.85
N PRO A 217 -22.92 12.06 5.31
CA PRO A 217 -22.67 10.70 5.78
C PRO A 217 -21.19 10.32 5.52
N THR A 218 -20.52 9.72 6.51
CA THR A 218 -19.11 9.33 6.37
C THR A 218 -18.72 8.16 7.27
N ALA A 219 -17.60 7.51 6.94
CA ALA A 219 -16.86 6.59 7.79
C ALA A 219 -15.36 7.00 7.86
N SER A 220 -15.06 8.27 8.18
CA SER A 220 -13.69 8.83 8.13
C SER A 220 -13.36 9.83 9.26
N VAL A 221 -12.10 10.26 9.36
CA VAL A 221 -11.54 11.04 10.49
C VAL A 221 -11.79 12.55 10.30
N PRO A 222 -12.10 13.34 11.36
CA PRO A 222 -12.69 14.67 11.22
C PRO A 222 -11.79 15.78 10.64
N PHE A 223 -11.95 16.03 9.33
CA PHE A 223 -11.55 17.27 8.64
C PHE A 223 -12.66 18.36 8.65
N HIS A 224 -13.84 18.00 9.17
CA HIS A 224 -15.14 18.57 8.81
C HIS A 224 -15.32 20.06 9.15
N SER A 225 -14.86 20.50 10.32
CA SER A 225 -15.02 21.89 10.80
C SER A 225 -14.23 22.89 9.95
N ALA A 226 -13.02 22.53 9.53
CA ALA A 226 -12.18 23.36 8.67
C ALA A 226 -12.82 23.53 7.28
N TRP A 227 -13.43 22.47 6.74
CA TRP A 227 -14.17 22.50 5.49
C TRP A 227 -15.40 23.40 5.54
N ALA A 228 -16.25 23.25 6.57
CA ALA A 228 -17.44 24.07 6.77
C ALA A 228 -17.11 25.57 6.88
N ARG A 229 -16.04 25.91 7.62
CA ARG A 229 -15.55 27.29 7.77
C ARG A 229 -15.03 27.87 6.46
N ALA A 230 -14.23 27.11 5.69
CA ALA A 230 -13.64 27.58 4.44
C ALA A 230 -14.66 27.72 3.30
N MET A 231 -15.54 26.72 3.13
CA MET A 231 -16.62 26.74 2.13
C MET A 231 -17.81 27.61 2.55
N ARG A 232 -17.83 28.08 3.81
CA ARG A 232 -18.82 28.99 4.38
C ARG A 232 -20.27 28.50 4.23
N VAL A 233 -20.48 27.22 4.52
CA VAL A 233 -21.79 26.55 4.64
C VAL A 233 -21.92 25.84 5.99
N ASN A 234 -23.15 25.56 6.42
CA ASN A 234 -23.35 24.59 7.52
C ASN A 234 -22.94 23.18 7.05
N LEU A 235 -22.45 22.33 7.95
CA LEU A 235 -22.11 20.93 7.66
C LEU A 235 -22.62 20.01 8.77
N LEU A 236 -23.41 19.01 8.40
CA LEU A 236 -23.95 17.99 9.31
C LEU A 236 -23.25 16.66 9.03
N ALA A 237 -22.18 16.37 9.79
CA ALA A 237 -21.39 15.16 9.65
C ALA A 237 -21.89 14.05 10.58
N ALA A 238 -22.33 12.92 10.02
CA ALA A 238 -22.65 11.70 10.77
C ALA A 238 -21.66 10.61 10.41
N ASN A 239 -20.91 10.16 11.41
CA ASN A 239 -19.81 9.22 11.26
C ASN A 239 -20.18 7.82 11.75
N THR A 240 -19.64 6.79 11.10
CA THR A 240 -19.61 5.45 11.68
C THR A 240 -18.80 5.50 12.99
N HIS A 241 -19.24 4.74 13.99
CA HIS A 241 -18.49 4.53 15.23
C HIS A 241 -17.81 3.16 15.20
N ASN A 242 -16.49 3.14 15.05
CA ASN A 242 -15.66 1.95 15.15
C ASN A 242 -14.24 2.35 15.57
N THR A 243 -13.94 2.19 16.86
CA THR A 243 -12.63 2.51 17.43
C THR A 243 -11.50 1.64 16.88
N SER A 244 -11.75 0.38 16.51
CA SER A 244 -10.75 -0.46 15.85
C SER A 244 -10.34 0.02 14.45
N MET A 245 -11.16 0.90 13.84
CA MET A 245 -10.92 1.55 12.54
C MET A 245 -10.77 3.08 12.64
N HIS A 246 -10.69 3.64 13.86
CA HIS A 246 -10.69 5.08 14.18
C HIS A 246 -11.81 5.88 13.48
N MET A 247 -12.93 5.22 13.21
CA MET A 247 -14.15 5.87 12.74
C MET A 247 -14.84 6.46 13.98
N THR A 248 -14.61 7.74 14.21
CA THR A 248 -15.29 8.58 15.21
C THR A 248 -15.03 10.04 14.84
N GLY A 249 -16.00 10.94 15.00
CA GLY A 249 -15.83 12.34 14.59
C GLY A 249 -17.08 13.04 14.05
N SER A 250 -18.27 12.63 14.49
CA SER A 250 -19.53 13.28 14.11
C SER A 250 -19.63 14.70 14.67
N GLY A 251 -20.37 15.56 13.99
CA GLY A 251 -20.60 16.92 14.47
C GLY A 251 -21.50 17.78 13.59
N ILE A 252 -21.84 18.94 14.14
CA ILE A 252 -22.63 19.98 13.48
C ILE A 252 -21.76 21.23 13.49
N TYR A 253 -21.44 21.72 12.29
CA TYR A 253 -20.54 22.83 12.06
C TYR A 253 -21.25 23.93 11.28
N THR A 254 -20.85 25.17 11.50
CA THR A 254 -21.35 26.36 10.82
C THR A 254 -20.15 27.20 10.34
N PRO A 255 -20.33 28.16 9.41
CA PRO A 255 -19.24 29.00 8.93
C PRO A 255 -18.58 29.79 10.05
N GLU A 256 -19.39 30.20 11.03
CA GLU A 256 -18.99 30.91 12.22
C GLU A 256 -18.41 29.96 13.26
N GLU A 257 -19.10 28.87 13.63
CA GLU A 257 -18.67 28.01 14.76
C GLU A 257 -18.93 26.49 14.68
N VAL A 258 -18.11 25.72 15.41
CA VAL A 258 -18.31 24.32 15.78
C VAL A 258 -19.39 24.22 16.86
N LYS A 259 -20.64 23.95 16.47
CA LYS A 259 -21.81 23.97 17.36
C LYS A 259 -21.84 22.80 18.35
N VAL A 260 -21.45 21.61 17.88
CA VAL A 260 -21.28 20.40 18.70
C VAL A 260 -20.47 19.37 17.91
N TYR A 261 -19.59 18.62 18.57
CA TYR A 261 -18.91 17.46 18.00
C TYR A 261 -18.82 16.33 19.02
N HIS A 262 -18.48 15.14 18.53
CA HIS A 262 -18.11 13.97 19.33
C HIS A 262 -16.86 13.34 18.75
N TYR A 263 -16.01 12.81 19.62
CA TYR A 263 -14.84 12.04 19.30
C TYR A 263 -14.58 11.12 20.48
N ASP A 264 -14.70 9.81 20.28
CA ASP A 264 -14.56 8.79 21.32
C ASP A 264 -13.76 7.60 20.78
N MET A 265 -12.61 7.36 21.42
CA MET A 265 -11.69 6.25 21.13
C MET A 265 -11.63 5.24 22.29
N GLU A 266 -12.47 5.41 23.31
CA GLU A 266 -12.47 4.63 24.56
C GLU A 266 -13.70 3.72 24.71
N THR A 267 -14.84 4.04 24.09
CA THR A 267 -16.06 3.20 24.13
C THR A 267 -16.40 2.55 22.78
N GLU A 268 -17.52 1.82 22.73
CA GLU A 268 -18.12 1.26 21.51
C GLU A 268 -19.55 1.81 21.33
N SER A 269 -19.82 3.04 21.77
CA SER A 269 -21.19 3.57 21.92
C SER A 269 -21.56 4.64 20.89
N GLY A 270 -22.71 4.45 20.24
CA GLY A 270 -23.26 5.44 19.30
C GLY A 270 -23.85 6.66 20.01
N GLN A 271 -23.55 7.86 19.51
CA GLN A 271 -23.86 9.13 20.16
C GLN A 271 -24.76 10.01 19.28
N LEU A 272 -25.90 10.45 19.84
CA LEU A 272 -26.79 11.43 19.21
C LEU A 272 -26.38 12.86 19.59
N LEU A 273 -26.07 13.69 18.60
CA LEU A 273 -25.79 15.11 18.74
C LEU A 273 -26.95 15.93 18.18
N LEU A 274 -27.22 17.08 18.79
CA LEU A 274 -28.18 18.08 18.29
C LEU A 274 -27.65 19.48 18.53
N SER A 275 -27.96 20.41 17.64
CA SER A 275 -27.82 21.84 17.92
C SER A 275 -28.76 22.67 17.05
N GLU A 276 -29.07 23.89 17.50
CA GLU A 276 -29.83 24.87 16.72
C GLU A 276 -28.87 25.71 15.88
N ILE A 277 -29.13 25.76 14.57
CA ILE A 277 -28.29 26.46 13.58
C ILE A 277 -29.14 27.34 12.68
N LYS A 278 -28.50 28.35 12.06
CA LYS A 278 -29.18 29.29 11.17
C LYS A 278 -29.51 28.62 9.84
N SER A 279 -30.71 28.87 9.33
CA SER A 279 -31.19 28.34 8.05
C SER A 279 -30.45 28.92 6.84
N ARG A 280 -29.85 30.10 6.98
CA ARG A 280 -29.06 30.81 5.97
C ARG A 280 -27.91 31.54 6.67
N PRO A 281 -26.73 30.93 6.86
CA PRO A 281 -25.65 31.58 7.60
C PRO A 281 -25.17 32.88 6.91
N TRP A 282 -25.32 32.99 5.59
CA TRP A 282 -24.95 34.18 4.81
C TRP A 282 -25.84 35.41 5.05
N GLU A 283 -26.98 35.29 5.74
CA GLU A 283 -27.79 36.43 6.20
C GLU A 283 -27.27 37.02 7.53
N GLU A 284 -26.33 36.37 8.23
CA GLU A 284 -25.84 36.80 9.54
C GLU A 284 -24.73 37.89 9.46
N PRO A 285 -24.73 38.89 10.36
CA PRO A 285 -23.64 39.88 10.45
C PRO A 285 -22.26 39.30 10.82
N THR A 286 -22.22 38.06 11.34
CA THR A 286 -21.00 37.33 11.71
C THR A 286 -20.46 36.44 10.59
N TYR A 287 -21.15 36.35 9.45
CA TYR A 287 -20.79 35.47 8.35
C TYR A 287 -19.39 35.78 7.79
N PRO A 288 -18.50 34.78 7.61
CA PRO A 288 -17.12 35.05 7.20
C PRO A 288 -17.02 35.72 5.83
N ALA A 289 -16.16 36.75 5.74
CA ALA A 289 -15.77 37.32 4.46
C ALA A 289 -15.00 36.29 3.61
N ALA A 290 -14.87 36.54 2.30
CA ALA A 290 -13.92 35.79 1.48
C ALA A 290 -12.47 36.16 1.90
N VAL A 291 -11.58 35.17 1.94
CA VAL A 291 -10.20 35.32 2.43
C VAL A 291 -9.23 35.24 1.25
N ASP A 292 -8.36 36.23 1.07
CA ASP A 292 -7.16 36.06 0.24
C ASP A 292 -6.06 35.46 1.12
N TRP A 293 -5.95 34.13 1.07
CA TRP A 293 -5.02 33.34 1.87
C TRP A 293 -3.53 33.69 1.70
N SER A 294 -3.20 34.51 0.70
CA SER A 294 -1.84 34.91 0.35
C SER A 294 -1.57 36.42 0.54
N ALA A 295 -2.56 37.22 0.93
CA ALA A 295 -2.45 38.69 0.96
C ALA A 295 -1.38 39.20 1.92
N TYR A 296 -1.43 38.83 3.20
CA TYR A 296 -0.40 39.22 4.16
C TYR A 296 0.95 38.57 3.83
N ALA A 297 0.95 37.27 3.51
CA ALA A 297 2.17 36.48 3.31
C ALA A 297 3.10 37.09 2.25
N ARG A 298 2.54 37.58 1.13
CA ARG A 298 3.28 38.31 0.08
C ARG A 298 3.95 39.62 0.56
N GLY A 299 3.54 40.16 1.71
CA GLY A 299 4.13 41.33 2.35
C GLY A 299 5.19 41.03 3.42
N VAL A 300 5.40 39.76 3.79
CA VAL A 300 6.34 39.38 4.86
C VAL A 300 7.78 39.38 4.34
N GLN A 301 8.66 40.10 5.04
CA GLN A 301 10.10 39.97 4.83
C GLN A 301 10.65 38.78 5.65
N PRO A 302 11.39 37.85 5.05
CA PRO A 302 12.00 36.73 5.79
C PRO A 302 12.94 37.21 6.91
N PRO A 303 12.92 36.59 8.10
CA PRO A 303 13.80 36.96 9.20
C PRO A 303 15.27 36.63 8.87
N THR A 304 16.19 37.53 9.21
CA THR A 304 17.61 37.47 8.83
C THR A 304 18.47 36.53 9.70
N SER A 305 17.90 35.42 10.18
CA SER A 305 18.55 34.49 11.13
C SER A 305 18.97 33.18 10.44
N GLU A 306 20.12 32.63 10.84
CA GLU A 306 20.54 31.27 10.46
C GLU A 306 19.54 30.22 10.99
N GLN A 307 18.62 29.80 10.11
CA GLN A 307 17.67 28.71 10.37
C GLN A 307 18.30 27.38 9.95
N SER A 308 18.04 26.34 10.74
CA SER A 308 18.59 24.99 10.54
C SER A 308 17.45 24.06 10.12
N ASP A 309 17.10 24.12 8.84
CA ASP A 309 15.99 23.35 8.29
C ASP A 309 16.38 21.88 8.10
N PHE A 310 15.40 21.00 8.22
CA PHE A 310 15.56 19.56 8.03
C PHE A 310 14.33 18.98 7.33
N ARG A 311 14.45 17.73 6.86
CA ARG A 311 13.36 16.99 6.22
C ARG A 311 12.71 16.03 7.22
N GLY A 312 11.39 15.93 7.16
CA GLY A 312 10.61 14.96 7.92
C GLY A 312 9.35 14.59 7.16
N MET A 313 8.73 13.48 7.55
CA MET A 313 7.55 12.95 6.87
C MET A 313 6.32 13.24 7.71
N ILE A 314 5.32 13.91 7.14
CA ILE A 314 3.93 13.69 7.58
C ILE A 314 3.34 12.79 6.50
N TYR A 315 2.95 11.56 6.86
CA TYR A 315 2.11 10.69 6.01
C TYR A 315 2.76 10.51 4.61
N PHE A 316 3.91 9.83 4.57
CA PHE A 316 4.62 9.47 3.33
C PHE A 316 5.07 10.64 2.43
N ASP A 317 4.78 11.89 2.79
CA ASP A 317 5.13 13.11 2.05
C ASP A 317 6.22 13.93 2.76
N GLU A 318 7.16 14.49 1.99
CA GLU A 318 8.40 15.09 2.48
C GLU A 318 8.28 16.60 2.74
N PHE A 319 8.15 16.98 4.02
CA PHE A 319 8.09 18.37 4.47
C PHE A 319 9.49 18.94 4.68
N ILE A 320 9.58 20.27 4.60
CA ILE A 320 10.72 21.01 5.16
C ILE A 320 10.27 21.59 6.51
N PHE A 321 11.01 21.24 7.57
CA PHE A 321 10.74 21.62 8.95
C PHE A 321 11.84 22.52 9.54
N THR A 322 11.43 23.46 10.39
CA THR A 322 12.33 24.29 11.22
C THR A 322 11.93 24.20 12.70
N GLU A 323 12.88 23.96 13.59
CA GLU A 323 12.62 23.81 15.03
C GLU A 323 12.36 25.14 15.75
N LEU A 324 11.30 25.18 16.57
CA LEU A 324 11.00 26.26 17.51
C LEU A 324 11.88 26.13 18.78
N LYS A 325 13.05 26.77 18.74
CA LYS A 325 14.13 26.67 19.74
C LYS A 325 13.97 27.59 20.96
N GLN A 326 13.09 28.59 20.90
CA GLN A 326 12.92 29.62 21.94
C GLN A 326 11.48 29.63 22.48
N ASN A 327 11.22 30.36 23.58
CA ASN A 327 9.87 30.55 24.09
C ASN A 327 9.00 31.41 23.15
N ALA A 328 9.61 32.23 22.29
CA ALA A 328 8.92 33.05 21.30
C ALA A 328 9.82 33.26 20.09
N GLY A 329 9.25 33.49 18.92
CA GLY A 329 10.04 33.79 17.73
C GLY A 329 9.23 33.94 16.45
N ASN A 330 9.91 34.43 15.42
CA ASN A 330 9.40 34.61 14.07
C ASN A 330 10.18 33.70 13.13
N TYR A 331 9.49 32.82 12.41
CA TYR A 331 10.06 31.81 11.54
C TYR A 331 9.45 31.88 10.15
N THR A 332 10.22 31.50 9.13
CA THR A 332 9.76 31.40 7.75
C THR A 332 10.45 30.22 7.10
N VAL A 333 9.69 29.27 6.56
CA VAL A 333 10.22 28.10 5.86
C VAL A 333 9.48 27.93 4.54
N CYS A 334 10.19 27.56 3.47
CA CYS A 334 9.62 27.51 2.11
C CYS A 334 9.97 26.20 1.39
N GLN A 335 9.00 25.66 0.66
CA GLN A 335 9.20 24.57 -0.30
C GLN A 335 8.50 24.96 -1.61
N LYS A 336 9.25 24.97 -2.72
CA LYS A 336 8.80 25.43 -4.05
C LYS A 336 8.15 26.82 -4.00
N ASP A 337 6.84 26.93 -4.27
CA ASP A 337 6.12 28.19 -4.41
C ASP A 337 5.43 28.62 -3.09
N LEU A 338 5.31 27.69 -2.12
CA LEU A 338 4.80 27.97 -0.79
C LEU A 338 5.91 28.35 0.20
N CYS A 339 5.80 29.56 0.75
CA CYS A 339 6.47 30.01 1.96
C CYS A 339 5.47 30.12 3.10
N CYS A 340 5.85 29.62 4.28
CA CYS A 340 5.03 29.59 5.49
C CYS A 340 5.66 30.46 6.58
N HIS A 341 4.87 31.36 7.16
CA HIS A 341 5.33 32.32 8.18
C HIS A 341 4.62 32.06 9.50
N LEU A 342 5.40 31.94 10.58
CA LEU A 342 4.90 31.78 11.94
C LEU A 342 5.50 32.83 12.87
N THR A 343 4.65 33.58 13.55
CA THR A 343 4.99 34.27 14.81
C THR A 343 4.37 33.48 15.96
N TYR A 344 5.08 33.26 17.05
CA TYR A 344 4.52 32.55 18.22
C TYR A 344 5.12 33.00 19.56
N LYS A 345 4.39 32.71 20.63
CA LYS A 345 4.81 32.81 22.02
C LYS A 345 4.24 31.64 22.84
N MET A 346 5.10 30.79 23.36
CA MET A 346 4.81 29.75 24.35
C MET A 346 4.80 30.35 25.77
N SER A 347 3.97 29.79 26.65
CA SER A 347 3.95 30.14 28.09
C SER A 347 5.25 29.71 28.78
N GLU A 348 5.78 28.55 28.40
CA GLU A 348 7.11 28.04 28.73
C GLU A 348 7.62 27.23 27.53
N LYS A 349 8.91 27.34 27.17
CA LYS A 349 9.56 26.35 26.30
C LYS A 349 9.95 25.18 27.17
N ARG A 350 9.31 24.04 26.96
CA ARG A 350 9.63 22.80 27.65
C ARG A 350 10.85 22.11 27.02
N THR A 351 11.55 21.29 27.81
CA THR A 351 12.69 20.48 27.36
C THR A 351 12.31 19.04 27.00
N ASP A 352 11.06 18.64 27.26
CA ASP A 352 10.48 17.32 26.94
C ASP A 352 9.54 17.36 25.72
N GLU A 353 9.34 18.53 25.08
CA GLU A 353 8.56 18.67 23.85
C GLU A 353 9.30 19.47 22.76
N ALA A 354 9.40 18.88 21.57
CA ALA A 354 9.79 19.58 20.35
C ALA A 354 8.55 20.06 19.57
N TYR A 355 8.65 21.25 18.98
CA TYR A 355 7.66 21.81 18.06
C TYR A 355 8.39 22.31 16.81
N VAL A 356 7.75 22.18 15.66
CA VAL A 356 8.29 22.60 14.36
C VAL A 356 7.27 23.41 13.58
N LEU A 357 7.76 24.37 12.81
CA LEU A 357 7.05 24.90 11.65
C LEU A 357 7.42 24.02 10.46
N GLY A 358 6.42 23.52 9.74
CA GLY A 358 6.56 22.74 8.53
C GLY A 358 5.87 23.42 7.35
N VAL A 359 6.48 23.26 6.17
CA VAL A 359 5.89 23.58 4.87
C VAL A 359 5.89 22.34 3.99
N PHE A 360 4.85 22.22 3.17
CA PHE A 360 4.79 21.23 2.12
C PHE A 360 4.21 21.83 0.82
N ASP A 361 4.77 21.45 -0.34
CA ASP A 361 4.30 21.77 -1.71
C ASP A 361 4.75 20.64 -2.68
N GLY A 362 3.86 19.77 -3.21
CA GLY A 362 4.25 18.52 -3.93
C GLY A 362 3.14 17.50 -4.29
N LEU A 363 3.42 16.40 -5.02
CA LEU A 363 2.40 15.39 -5.39
C LEU A 363 2.35 14.24 -4.37
N HIS A 364 1.15 13.82 -3.94
CA HIS A 364 0.93 12.61 -3.14
C HIS A 364 0.20 11.56 -3.96
N THR A 365 0.51 10.33 -3.59
CA THR A 365 0.26 9.16 -4.40
C THR A 365 -0.15 7.94 -3.56
N VAL A 366 -0.31 8.11 -2.24
CA VAL A 366 -0.68 7.02 -1.33
C VAL A 366 -2.15 7.19 -0.94
N GLU A 367 -2.94 6.12 -1.06
CA GLU A 367 -4.39 6.08 -0.78
C GLU A 367 -5.27 7.05 -1.62
N GLY A 368 -4.68 7.93 -2.42
CA GLY A 368 -5.29 8.73 -3.48
C GLY A 368 -4.24 9.39 -4.38
N GLN A 369 -4.64 10.02 -5.50
CA GLN A 369 -3.75 10.83 -6.33
C GLN A 369 -4.27 12.26 -6.51
N TYR A 370 -3.53 13.17 -5.89
CA TYR A 370 -3.89 14.55 -5.64
C TYR A 370 -2.63 15.22 -5.05
N TYR A 371 -2.26 16.41 -5.51
CA TYR A 371 -1.02 17.10 -5.10
C TYR A 371 -1.30 17.98 -3.85
N LEU A 372 -0.37 18.67 -3.20
CA LEU A 372 -0.51 19.09 -1.79
C LEU A 372 0.22 20.41 -1.45
N GLN A 373 -0.35 21.28 -0.59
CA GLN A 373 0.17 22.58 -0.12
C GLN A 373 -0.24 22.88 1.34
N ILE A 374 0.70 22.95 2.30
CA ILE A 374 0.41 23.25 3.71
C ILE A 374 1.42 24.20 4.35
N CYS A 375 0.92 25.03 5.27
CA CYS A 375 1.69 25.55 6.41
C CYS A 375 1.20 24.94 7.73
N THR A 376 2.09 24.32 8.52
CA THR A 376 1.70 23.63 9.76
C THR A 376 2.67 23.92 10.92
N LEU A 377 2.13 24.20 12.10
CA LEU A 377 2.84 24.14 13.38
C LEU A 377 2.40 22.88 14.10
N LEU A 378 3.31 21.95 14.38
CA LEU A 378 3.00 20.70 15.07
C LEU A 378 3.95 20.39 16.22
N LYS A 379 3.44 19.66 17.21
CA LYS A 379 4.23 19.00 18.26
C LYS A 379 4.76 17.67 17.74
N CYS A 380 6.06 17.43 17.89
CA CYS A 380 6.68 16.16 17.51
C CYS A 380 6.39 15.07 18.55
N GLN A 381 6.39 13.79 18.15
CA GLN A 381 6.04 12.70 19.06
C GLN A 381 7.00 12.60 20.26
N THR A 382 8.29 12.86 20.02
CA THR A 382 9.34 12.95 21.04
C THR A 382 10.16 14.23 20.87
N THR A 383 11.23 14.40 21.67
CA THR A 383 12.23 15.46 21.46
C THR A 383 13.21 15.17 20.31
N ASP A 384 13.19 13.97 19.72
CA ASP A 384 13.94 13.67 18.49
C ASP A 384 13.21 14.26 17.29
N LEU A 385 13.86 15.20 16.59
CA LEU A 385 13.30 15.90 15.44
C LEU A 385 12.91 14.97 14.28
N ARG A 386 13.44 13.74 14.23
CA ARG A 386 13.02 12.71 13.26
C ARG A 386 11.61 12.17 13.52
N THR A 387 11.02 12.50 14.67
CA THR A 387 9.64 12.14 15.04
C THR A 387 8.65 13.30 14.87
N CYS A 388 9.02 14.32 14.11
CA CYS A 388 8.13 15.41 13.71
C CYS A 388 7.33 15.01 12.47
N GLY A 389 6.01 14.96 12.60
CA GLY A 389 5.08 14.42 11.58
C GLY A 389 4.51 13.03 11.94
N GLU A 390 5.15 12.33 12.88
CA GLU A 390 4.59 11.16 13.55
C GLU A 390 3.35 11.53 14.41
N PRO A 391 2.41 10.60 14.62
CA PRO A 391 1.15 10.87 15.32
C PRO A 391 1.34 11.16 16.81
N VAL A 392 0.51 12.06 17.33
CA VAL A 392 0.53 12.48 18.73
C VAL A 392 -0.87 12.68 19.29
N GLY A 393 -1.22 11.97 20.37
CA GLY A 393 -2.48 12.17 21.09
C GLY A 393 -2.43 13.22 22.21
N SER A 394 -1.25 13.57 22.72
CA SER A 394 -1.10 14.49 23.87
C SER A 394 0.09 15.45 23.79
N ALA A 395 -0.15 16.66 24.32
CA ALA A 395 0.82 17.74 24.45
C ALA A 395 0.69 18.43 25.81
N PHE A 396 1.72 19.18 26.23
CA PHE A 396 1.77 19.93 27.50
C PHE A 396 2.06 21.42 27.33
N THR A 397 2.75 21.84 26.26
CA THR A 397 3.08 23.25 25.99
C THR A 397 1.84 24.06 25.60
N LYS A 398 1.65 25.21 26.26
CA LYS A 398 0.55 26.14 25.97
C LYS A 398 1.06 27.39 25.25
N PHE A 399 0.45 27.73 24.13
CA PHE A 399 0.71 28.97 23.40
C PHE A 399 -0.11 30.12 24.01
N GLU A 400 0.54 31.27 24.22
CA GLU A 400 -0.09 32.52 24.65
C GLU A 400 -0.54 33.37 23.46
N ASP A 401 0.25 33.36 22.39
CA ASP A 401 -0.02 34.07 21.14
C ASP A 401 0.60 33.30 19.96
N PHE A 402 -0.04 33.36 18.79
CA PHE A 402 0.46 32.84 17.52
C PHE A 402 -0.20 33.54 16.33
N SER A 403 0.50 33.55 15.20
CA SER A 403 0.00 33.97 13.89
C SER A 403 0.65 33.12 12.80
N LEU A 404 -0.14 32.36 12.06
CA LEU A 404 0.28 31.46 10.97
C LEU A 404 -0.32 31.95 9.63
N SER A 405 0.49 31.96 8.58
CA SER A 405 0.08 32.34 7.21
C SER A 405 1.01 31.72 6.17
N GLY A 406 0.64 31.74 4.88
CA GLY A 406 1.51 31.27 3.81
C GLY A 406 1.16 31.83 2.43
N THR A 407 2.08 31.70 1.48
CA THR A 407 1.91 32.18 0.09
C THR A 407 1.11 31.20 -0.77
N PHE A 408 -0.08 30.78 -0.31
CA PHE A 408 -0.91 29.76 -0.95
C PHE A 408 -1.26 30.07 -2.40
N GLY A 409 -1.21 29.05 -3.26
CA GLY A 409 -1.63 29.13 -4.66
C GLY A 409 -3.15 29.03 -4.88
N THR A 410 -3.96 28.92 -3.82
CA THR A 410 -5.41 28.65 -3.87
C THR A 410 -6.23 29.54 -2.93
N SER A 411 -7.52 29.68 -3.26
CA SER A 411 -8.57 30.16 -2.36
C SER A 411 -9.10 29.11 -1.37
N TYR A 412 -8.96 27.81 -1.67
CA TYR A 412 -9.52 26.73 -0.85
C TYR A 412 -8.53 26.26 0.22
N VAL A 413 -8.27 27.12 1.21
CA VAL A 413 -7.44 26.78 2.37
C VAL A 413 -8.33 26.52 3.59
N PHE A 414 -8.03 25.42 4.29
CA PHE A 414 -8.82 24.82 5.34
C PHE A 414 -8.09 24.99 6.68
N PRO A 415 -8.53 25.94 7.54
CA PRO A 415 -7.84 26.24 8.80
C PRO A 415 -8.18 25.22 9.89
N GLN A 416 -7.16 24.63 10.49
CA GLN A 416 -7.27 23.62 11.55
C GLN A 416 -6.53 24.06 12.81
N VAL A 417 -7.13 23.85 13.98
CA VAL A 417 -6.47 23.92 15.28
C VAL A 417 -6.94 22.76 16.14
N VAL A 418 -6.01 21.85 16.46
CA VAL A 418 -6.26 20.63 17.25
C VAL A 418 -5.47 20.69 18.55
N LEU A 419 -6.15 20.45 19.66
CA LEU A 419 -5.62 20.49 21.01
C LEU A 419 -5.47 19.07 21.59
N SER A 420 -4.66 18.93 22.64
CA SER A 420 -4.34 17.66 23.32
C SER A 420 -5.60 16.84 23.64
N GLY A 421 -5.57 15.54 23.32
CA GLY A 421 -6.74 14.66 23.37
C GLY A 421 -7.65 14.74 22.14
N SER A 422 -7.10 15.10 20.97
CA SER A 422 -7.84 15.28 19.70
C SER A 422 -9.02 16.25 19.78
N GLN A 423 -8.96 17.24 20.67
CA GLN A 423 -10.04 18.19 20.88
C GLN A 423 -9.96 19.33 19.85
N LEU A 424 -11.08 19.68 19.22
CA LEU A 424 -11.15 20.88 18.39
C LEU A 424 -11.01 22.12 19.28
N ALA A 425 -10.25 23.12 18.83
CA ALA A 425 -10.09 24.35 19.59
C ALA A 425 -11.44 25.11 19.70
N PRO A 426 -11.93 25.41 20.93
CA PRO A 426 -13.14 26.21 21.10
C PRO A 426 -12.93 27.66 20.68
N GLU A 427 -14.03 28.39 20.51
CA GLU A 427 -14.01 29.61 19.70
C GLU A 427 -13.90 30.91 20.50
N GLY A 428 -13.64 32.00 19.78
CA GLY A 428 -13.05 33.21 20.36
C GLY A 428 -11.61 33.03 20.84
N GLN A 429 -10.97 31.88 20.56
CA GLN A 429 -9.57 31.59 20.89
C GLN A 429 -8.65 31.76 19.70
N TYR A 430 -9.14 31.54 18.48
CA TYR A 430 -8.50 31.90 17.23
C TYR A 430 -9.48 32.62 16.29
N GLU A 431 -8.94 33.39 15.36
CA GLU A 431 -9.64 34.05 14.26
C GLU A 431 -8.97 33.72 12.92
N VAL A 432 -9.72 33.87 11.83
CA VAL A 432 -9.20 33.90 10.46
C VAL A 432 -9.47 35.29 9.88
N LEU A 433 -8.41 36.06 9.63
CA LEU A 433 -8.51 37.38 9.03
C LEU A 433 -8.56 37.28 7.49
N GLY A 434 -9.22 38.23 6.85
CA GLY A 434 -9.46 38.26 5.40
C GLY A 434 -8.19 38.36 4.52
N ASP A 435 -7.04 38.63 5.13
CA ASP A 435 -5.71 38.67 4.49
C ASP A 435 -4.90 37.37 4.64
N GLY A 436 -5.55 36.28 5.03
CA GLY A 436 -5.00 34.92 5.02
C GLY A 436 -4.40 34.46 6.33
N HIS A 437 -4.90 34.99 7.45
CA HIS A 437 -4.22 34.97 8.75
C HIS A 437 -4.95 34.15 9.80
N LEU A 438 -4.37 33.02 10.19
CA LEU A 438 -4.84 32.22 11.33
C LEU A 438 -4.09 32.69 12.59
N ARG A 439 -4.81 33.31 13.52
CA ARG A 439 -4.22 34.01 14.68
C ARG A 439 -4.96 33.70 15.97
N SER A 440 -4.28 33.69 17.12
CA SER A 440 -4.95 33.64 18.43
C SER A 440 -5.62 34.96 18.80
N CYS A 441 -6.86 34.85 19.25
CA CYS A 441 -7.57 35.88 20.01
C CYS A 441 -7.33 35.74 21.53
N ASN A 442 -7.22 34.52 22.04
CA ASN A 442 -7.07 34.21 23.46
C ASN A 442 -6.20 32.96 23.68
N ARG A 443 -5.66 32.78 24.89
CA ARG A 443 -4.89 31.58 25.28
C ARG A 443 -5.80 30.34 25.29
N PHE A 444 -5.39 29.27 24.60
CA PHE A 444 -6.10 27.98 24.57
C PHE A 444 -6.22 27.33 25.97
N PRO A 445 -7.33 26.61 26.26
CA PRO A 445 -7.54 25.93 27.54
C PRO A 445 -6.63 24.71 27.68
N LEU A 446 -6.46 23.97 26.58
CA LEU A 446 -5.62 22.78 26.46
C LEU A 446 -4.34 23.10 25.65
N PRO A 447 -3.25 22.35 25.86
CA PRO A 447 -2.06 22.38 25.01
C PRO A 447 -2.38 22.09 23.55
N VAL A 448 -1.56 22.61 22.64
CA VAL A 448 -1.77 22.50 21.18
C VAL A 448 -1.05 21.25 20.64
N LEU A 449 -1.72 20.47 19.78
CA LEU A 449 -1.09 19.40 19.00
C LEU A 449 -0.65 19.93 17.63
N VAL A 450 -1.60 20.54 16.89
CA VAL A 450 -1.42 21.01 15.52
C VAL A 450 -2.17 22.32 15.29
N MET A 451 -1.57 23.24 14.54
CA MET A 451 -2.24 24.35 13.85
C MET A 451 -1.86 24.28 12.37
N ALA A 452 -2.82 24.18 11.46
CA ALA A 452 -2.52 24.02 10.03
C ALA A 452 -3.39 24.90 9.13
N LEU A 453 -2.80 25.34 8.02
CA LEU A 453 -3.44 25.96 6.87
C LEU A 453 -3.20 25.05 5.67
N TYR A 454 -4.23 24.31 5.27
CA TYR A 454 -4.21 23.15 4.37
C TYR A 454 -4.91 23.53 3.06
N GLY A 455 -4.24 23.57 1.90
CA GLY A 455 -4.71 24.35 0.74
C GLY A 455 -5.02 23.60 -0.56
N ARG A 456 -6.25 23.10 -0.78
CA ARG A 456 -6.64 22.47 -2.08
C ARG A 456 -6.57 23.43 -3.27
N VAL A 457 -5.48 23.46 -4.01
CA VAL A 457 -5.39 24.07 -5.37
C VAL A 457 -5.83 23.08 -6.50
N PHE A 458 -6.95 22.35 -6.39
CA PHE A 458 -7.38 21.18 -7.22
C PHE A 458 -6.85 20.97 -8.68
N GLU A 459 -6.64 22.00 -9.49
CA GLU A 459 -6.71 21.96 -10.95
C GLU A 459 -5.46 21.50 -11.76
N LYS A 460 -4.55 20.73 -11.16
CA LYS A 460 -3.54 19.84 -11.83
C LYS A 460 -3.69 18.40 -11.31
N ASP A 461 -4.63 18.14 -10.38
CA ASP A 461 -4.84 16.81 -9.81
C ASP A 461 -4.96 15.81 -10.98
N PRO A 462 -4.17 14.72 -10.95
CA PRO A 462 -3.94 13.90 -12.14
C PRO A 462 -5.24 13.28 -12.63
N LEU A 463 -5.32 13.06 -13.94
CA LEU A 463 -6.49 12.45 -14.56
C LEU A 463 -6.69 11.04 -14.01
N CYS A 464 -7.81 10.83 -13.30
CA CYS A 464 -8.13 9.57 -12.65
C CYS A 464 -8.09 8.39 -13.65
N LEU A 465 -7.25 7.38 -13.36
CA LEU A 465 -7.11 6.19 -14.19
C LEU A 465 -8.44 5.43 -14.24
N GLY A 466 -9.09 5.48 -15.41
CA GLY A 466 -10.42 4.90 -15.64
C GLY A 466 -11.39 5.86 -16.36
N GLN A 467 -11.16 7.17 -16.29
CA GLN A 467 -12.02 8.16 -16.94
C GLN A 467 -11.64 8.39 -18.42
N GLY A 468 -12.67 8.56 -19.27
CA GLY A 468 -12.50 8.92 -20.68
C GLY A 468 -11.98 10.35 -20.89
N PRO A 469 -11.57 10.72 -22.11
CA PRO A 469 -10.99 12.03 -22.39
C PRO A 469 -11.97 13.18 -22.08
N ARG A 470 -11.56 14.11 -21.21
CA ARG A 470 -12.29 15.34 -20.89
C ARG A 470 -12.68 16.07 -22.19
N LYS A 471 -13.96 16.41 -22.36
CA LYS A 471 -14.42 17.25 -23.47
C LYS A 471 -13.90 18.68 -23.32
N THR A 472 -12.97 19.08 -24.17
CA THR A 472 -12.40 20.42 -24.18
C THR A 472 -13.43 21.46 -24.64
N ILE A 473 -13.83 22.36 -23.74
CA ILE A 473 -14.45 23.64 -24.10
C ILE A 473 -13.33 24.69 -24.05
N MET A 474 -13.14 25.44 -25.15
CA MET A 474 -12.07 26.44 -25.24
C MET A 474 -12.45 27.75 -24.52
N ILE A 475 -11.46 28.31 -23.83
CA ILE A 475 -11.62 29.36 -22.83
C ILE A 475 -11.41 30.75 -23.45
N THR A 476 -12.29 31.70 -23.13
CA THR A 476 -11.97 33.14 -23.24
C THR A 476 -11.62 33.68 -21.85
N SER A 477 -10.31 33.75 -21.56
CA SER A 477 -9.63 34.50 -20.48
C SER A 477 -10.27 34.47 -19.07
N GLN A 478 -9.60 34.00 -18.01
CA GLN A 478 -8.15 34.00 -17.74
C GLN A 478 -7.69 32.75 -16.94
N LEU A 479 -6.41 32.39 -17.12
CA LEU A 479 -5.47 31.67 -16.24
C LEU A 479 -6.01 30.49 -15.36
N GLN A 480 -5.49 29.25 -15.42
CA GLN A 480 -4.11 28.79 -15.14
C GLN A 480 -3.60 29.13 -13.71
N THR A 481 -3.00 28.25 -12.90
CA THR A 481 -2.90 26.77 -12.89
C THR A 481 -2.28 26.27 -11.55
N SER A 482 -3.10 25.74 -10.61
CA SER A 482 -3.05 24.33 -10.18
C SER A 482 -2.05 23.80 -9.09
N VAL A 483 -2.60 22.93 -8.19
CA VAL A 483 -2.25 21.92 -7.11
C VAL A 483 -1.70 22.23 -5.68
N SER A 484 -2.12 21.58 -4.54
CA SER A 484 -3.37 20.86 -4.06
C SER A 484 -3.35 20.58 -2.49
N ILE A 485 -3.87 19.50 -1.84
CA ILE A 485 -4.13 19.18 -0.36
C ILE A 485 -3.17 19.61 0.83
N LEU A 486 -2.59 18.95 1.87
CA LEU A 486 -2.24 17.57 2.34
C LEU A 486 -2.93 17.15 3.68
N VAL A 487 -3.20 15.85 3.86
CA VAL A 487 -3.89 15.20 5.00
C VAL A 487 -3.03 15.11 6.30
N PHE A 488 -3.49 14.55 7.43
CA PHE A 488 -3.40 13.09 7.71
C PHE A 488 -4.14 12.57 8.96
N CYS A 489 -4.11 11.24 9.13
CA CYS A 489 -4.66 10.47 10.26
C CYS A 489 -3.66 9.38 10.73
N VAL A 490 -3.80 8.84 11.95
CA VAL A 490 -3.22 7.53 12.32
C VAL A 490 -4.19 6.70 13.16
N LEU A 491 -4.06 5.38 13.01
CA LEU A 491 -4.97 4.33 13.43
C LEU A 491 -4.22 3.29 14.28
N ARG A 492 -4.87 2.70 15.29
CA ARG A 492 -4.44 1.50 16.03
C ARG A 492 -5.47 0.38 15.92
N VAL A 493 -5.30 -0.44 14.89
CA VAL A 493 -5.61 -1.88 15.04
C VAL A 493 -4.64 -2.44 16.08
N SER A 494 -5.06 -3.41 16.89
CA SER A 494 -4.13 -4.21 17.70
C SER A 494 -3.41 -5.23 16.80
N SER A 495 -2.55 -4.74 15.92
CA SER A 495 -1.54 -5.56 15.24
C SER A 495 -0.67 -6.24 16.29
N LEU A 496 -0.24 -7.46 16.01
CA LEU A 496 0.91 -8.01 16.73
C LEU A 496 2.14 -7.21 16.28
N ASP A 497 2.96 -6.72 17.23
CA ASP A 497 4.21 -6.05 16.88
C ASP A 497 5.23 -7.05 16.28
N THR A 498 5.17 -8.31 16.72
CA THR A 498 6.02 -9.42 16.26
C THR A 498 5.22 -10.70 15.97
N PHE A 499 5.80 -11.60 15.17
CA PHE A 499 5.29 -12.95 14.98
C PHE A 499 6.41 -13.99 14.88
N THR A 500 6.11 -15.22 15.28
CA THR A 500 7.03 -16.35 15.08
C THR A 500 6.83 -16.95 13.69
N ALA A 501 7.83 -16.80 12.84
CA ALA A 501 7.94 -17.45 11.53
C ALA A 501 8.61 -18.83 11.64
N ALA A 502 8.26 -19.75 10.74
CA ALA A 502 8.97 -21.02 10.53
C ALA A 502 9.23 -21.29 9.05
N VAL A 503 10.35 -21.97 8.76
CA VAL A 503 10.68 -22.49 7.43
C VAL A 503 11.23 -23.90 7.55
N TYR A 504 10.91 -24.76 6.57
CA TYR A 504 11.36 -26.15 6.57
C TYR A 504 12.25 -26.44 5.35
N GLU A 505 13.46 -26.93 5.59
CA GLU A 505 14.35 -27.49 4.57
C GLU A 505 14.03 -28.97 4.39
N HIS A 506 13.46 -29.36 3.24
CA HIS A 506 12.83 -30.68 3.07
C HIS A 506 13.68 -31.66 2.23
N ALA A 507 13.93 -32.85 2.77
CA ALA A 507 14.59 -33.95 2.06
C ALA A 507 13.57 -34.75 1.22
N VAL A 508 13.13 -34.14 0.11
CA VAL A 508 12.02 -34.65 -0.73
C VAL A 508 12.21 -36.10 -1.21
N ILE A 509 11.15 -36.90 -1.05
CA ILE A 509 11.05 -38.25 -1.57
C ILE A 509 10.68 -38.15 -3.05
N LEU A 510 11.65 -38.47 -3.92
CA LEU A 510 11.50 -38.39 -5.38
C LEU A 510 10.90 -39.66 -5.98
N SER A 511 10.14 -39.51 -7.07
CA SER A 511 9.70 -40.66 -7.89
C SER A 511 10.89 -41.33 -8.58
N ASN A 512 10.81 -42.65 -8.79
CA ASN A 512 11.64 -43.33 -9.77
C ASN A 512 11.37 -42.77 -11.17
N ILE A 513 12.43 -42.48 -11.92
CA ILE A 513 12.34 -42.02 -13.31
C ILE A 513 11.71 -43.13 -14.16
N THR A 514 10.59 -42.82 -14.81
CA THR A 514 9.79 -43.77 -15.59
C THR A 514 9.43 -43.15 -16.94
N LEU A 515 9.50 -43.95 -18.01
CA LEU A 515 9.28 -43.51 -19.39
C LEU A 515 7.80 -43.28 -19.74
N SER A 516 6.88 -43.78 -18.91
CA SER A 516 5.43 -43.63 -19.05
C SER A 516 4.83 -42.99 -17.80
N PRO A 517 3.78 -42.14 -17.92
CA PRO A 517 3.11 -41.55 -16.76
C PRO A 517 2.59 -42.60 -15.77
N VAL A 518 2.67 -42.28 -14.48
CA VAL A 518 2.11 -43.11 -13.40
C VAL A 518 0.59 -42.94 -13.30
N SER A 519 -0.11 -43.86 -12.63
CA SER A 519 -1.52 -43.62 -12.28
C SER A 519 -1.63 -42.51 -11.23
N HIS A 520 -2.74 -41.76 -11.24
CA HIS A 520 -3.03 -40.72 -10.25
C HIS A 520 -2.96 -41.25 -8.80
N GLU A 521 -3.35 -42.51 -8.57
CA GLU A 521 -3.23 -43.19 -7.28
C GLU A 521 -1.76 -43.31 -6.82
N LYS A 522 -0.83 -43.61 -7.73
CA LYS A 522 0.61 -43.71 -7.42
C LYS A 522 1.24 -42.34 -7.21
N ALA A 523 0.84 -41.34 -8.00
CA ALA A 523 1.23 -39.95 -7.79
C ALA A 523 0.77 -39.46 -6.41
N LEU A 524 -0.51 -39.64 -6.10
CA LEU A 524 -1.09 -39.29 -4.80
C LEU A 524 -0.47 -40.06 -3.64
N ALA A 525 -0.07 -41.32 -3.82
CA ALA A 525 0.65 -42.07 -2.80
C ALA A 525 2.03 -41.48 -2.50
N LEU A 526 2.79 -41.06 -3.53
CA LEU A 526 4.09 -40.37 -3.34
C LEU A 526 3.90 -38.99 -2.69
N MET A 527 2.93 -38.21 -3.18
CA MET A 527 2.61 -36.90 -2.59
C MET A 527 2.23 -37.02 -1.11
N ASN A 528 1.48 -38.06 -0.73
CA ASN A 528 1.18 -38.31 0.68
C ASN A 528 2.43 -38.68 1.51
N GLN A 529 3.40 -39.43 0.98
CA GLN A 529 4.65 -39.71 1.71
C GLN A 529 5.48 -38.44 1.99
N ASN A 530 5.45 -37.46 1.08
CA ASN A 530 6.04 -36.14 1.36
C ASN A 530 5.18 -35.33 2.34
N LEU A 531 3.85 -35.33 2.19
CA LEU A 531 2.94 -34.66 3.14
C LEU A 531 3.01 -35.25 4.55
N ASP A 532 3.34 -36.53 4.73
CA ASP A 532 3.60 -37.15 6.04
C ASP A 532 4.82 -36.51 6.74
N ARG A 533 5.84 -36.09 5.98
CA ARG A 533 7.02 -35.36 6.50
C ARG A 533 6.67 -33.92 6.83
N LEU A 534 6.00 -33.23 5.90
CA LEU A 534 5.55 -31.84 6.10
C LEU A 534 4.57 -31.74 7.29
N GLU A 535 3.68 -32.71 7.49
CA GLU A 535 2.78 -32.78 8.65
C GLU A 535 3.54 -32.82 9.98
N GLY A 536 4.65 -33.58 10.04
CA GLY A 536 5.54 -33.59 11.20
C GLY A 536 6.16 -32.21 11.48
N ALA A 537 6.63 -31.53 10.44
CA ALA A 537 7.23 -30.19 10.54
C ALA A 537 6.20 -29.11 10.94
N ILE A 538 5.04 -29.08 10.29
CA ILE A 538 3.91 -28.16 10.56
C ILE A 538 3.43 -28.34 12.01
N THR A 539 3.23 -29.58 12.45
CA THR A 539 2.79 -29.91 13.81
C THR A 539 3.84 -29.51 14.86
N LEU A 540 5.13 -29.62 14.54
CA LEU A 540 6.22 -29.21 15.44
C LEU A 540 6.41 -27.68 15.49
N ALA A 541 6.14 -26.96 14.39
CA ALA A 541 6.18 -25.50 14.34
C ALA A 541 5.02 -24.88 15.13
N ALA A 542 3.78 -25.37 14.94
CA ALA A 542 2.62 -24.91 15.69
C ALA A 542 2.76 -25.16 17.20
N LYS A 543 3.31 -26.31 17.61
CA LYS A 543 3.65 -26.59 19.02
C LYS A 543 4.70 -25.66 19.63
N GLN A 544 5.43 -24.91 18.81
CA GLN A 544 6.39 -23.88 19.23
C GLN A 544 5.86 -22.46 19.02
N GLY A 545 4.57 -22.28 18.71
CA GLY A 545 3.94 -20.97 18.55
C GLY A 545 4.21 -20.29 17.20
N ALA A 546 4.67 -21.03 16.19
CA ALA A 546 4.81 -20.46 14.85
C ALA A 546 3.43 -20.09 14.27
N HIS A 547 3.31 -18.87 13.76
CA HIS A 547 2.09 -18.31 13.18
C HIS A 547 1.93 -18.69 11.70
N ILE A 548 3.07 -18.87 11.02
CA ILE A 548 3.18 -19.27 9.62
C ILE A 548 4.37 -20.21 9.42
N ILE A 549 4.21 -21.23 8.58
CA ILE A 549 5.29 -22.12 8.13
C ILE A 549 5.36 -22.17 6.60
N VAL A 550 6.57 -22.04 6.06
CA VAL A 550 6.86 -22.21 4.63
C VAL A 550 7.53 -23.55 4.36
N THR A 551 7.08 -24.21 3.30
CA THR A 551 7.62 -25.47 2.78
C THR A 551 8.08 -25.31 1.32
N PRO A 552 9.03 -26.13 0.80
CA PRO A 552 9.74 -25.79 -0.44
C PRO A 552 8.96 -25.95 -1.74
N GLU A 553 9.48 -25.32 -2.80
CA GLU A 553 9.12 -25.61 -4.19
C GLU A 553 9.35 -27.09 -4.51
N ASP A 554 8.45 -27.69 -5.30
CA ASP A 554 8.44 -29.11 -5.67
C ASP A 554 8.49 -30.09 -4.47
N GLY A 555 8.39 -29.63 -3.21
CA GLY A 555 8.59 -30.44 -2.00
C GLY A 555 7.61 -31.60 -1.81
N ILE A 556 6.54 -31.65 -2.60
CA ILE A 556 5.51 -32.69 -2.55
C ILE A 556 5.71 -33.77 -3.65
N TYR A 557 6.36 -33.47 -4.78
CA TYR A 557 6.47 -34.39 -5.93
C TYR A 557 7.84 -34.41 -6.66
N GLY A 558 8.67 -33.36 -6.56
CA GLY A 558 10.01 -33.23 -7.17
C GLY A 558 10.05 -32.62 -8.58
N TRP A 559 11.24 -32.41 -9.11
CA TRP A 559 11.49 -31.66 -10.37
C TRP A 559 11.70 -32.52 -11.64
N ASN A 560 11.65 -33.86 -11.55
CA ASN A 560 12.07 -34.76 -12.65
C ASN A 560 10.90 -35.13 -13.58
N PHE A 561 10.35 -34.16 -14.32
CA PHE A 561 9.09 -34.34 -15.07
C PHE A 561 9.12 -33.85 -16.53
N ASN A 562 8.07 -34.23 -17.26
CA ASN A 562 7.63 -33.62 -18.51
C ASN A 562 6.11 -33.40 -18.44
N ARG A 563 5.51 -32.77 -19.47
CA ARG A 563 4.09 -32.40 -19.46
C ARG A 563 3.11 -33.57 -19.25
N GLU A 564 3.45 -34.78 -19.69
CA GLU A 564 2.61 -35.97 -19.49
C GLU A 564 2.87 -36.63 -18.14
N SER A 565 4.13 -36.70 -17.68
CA SER A 565 4.48 -37.39 -16.44
C SER A 565 4.14 -36.58 -15.18
N ILE A 566 4.05 -35.24 -15.26
CA ILE A 566 3.53 -34.41 -14.14
C ILE A 566 2.01 -34.49 -14.03
N TYR A 567 1.28 -34.68 -15.14
CA TYR A 567 -0.19 -34.55 -15.16
C TYR A 567 -0.94 -35.38 -14.10
N PRO A 568 -0.52 -36.61 -13.72
CA PRO A 568 -1.11 -37.37 -12.61
C PRO A 568 -0.96 -36.75 -11.22
N TYR A 569 -0.05 -35.80 -11.03
CA TYR A 569 0.20 -35.07 -9.77
C TYR A 569 -0.60 -33.77 -9.65
N LEU A 570 -1.10 -33.24 -10.76
CA LEU A 570 -1.77 -31.93 -10.81
C LEU A 570 -3.21 -31.99 -10.28
N GLU A 571 -3.63 -30.99 -9.51
CA GLU A 571 -5.04 -30.73 -9.17
C GLU A 571 -5.55 -29.48 -9.90
N ASP A 572 -6.86 -29.29 -10.00
CA ASP A 572 -7.41 -27.99 -10.41
C ASP A 572 -7.54 -27.12 -9.15
N ILE A 573 -6.72 -26.07 -9.06
CA ILE A 573 -6.66 -25.17 -7.90
C ILE A 573 -7.51 -23.92 -8.22
N PRO A 574 -8.65 -23.70 -7.54
CA PRO A 574 -9.54 -22.61 -7.88
C PRO A 574 -8.92 -21.25 -7.54
N ASP A 575 -9.63 -20.18 -7.89
CA ASP A 575 -9.26 -18.84 -7.44
C ASP A 575 -9.55 -18.61 -5.96
N THR A 576 -8.76 -17.77 -5.29
CA THR A 576 -8.99 -17.45 -3.88
C THR A 576 -10.32 -16.72 -3.67
N GLN A 577 -10.79 -15.99 -4.70
CA GLN A 577 -12.12 -15.37 -4.73
C GLN A 577 -13.27 -16.37 -4.58
N VAL A 578 -13.09 -17.66 -4.91
CA VAL A 578 -14.15 -18.65 -4.63
C VAL A 578 -14.36 -18.85 -3.12
N ASN A 579 -13.36 -18.49 -2.31
CA ASN A 579 -13.31 -18.44 -0.86
C ASN A 579 -13.76 -19.77 -0.23
N TRP A 580 -12.79 -20.61 0.15
CA TRP A 580 -13.01 -22.04 0.37
C TRP A 580 -12.06 -22.63 1.41
N ILE A 581 -12.62 -23.43 2.31
CA ILE A 581 -11.88 -24.31 3.23
C ILE A 581 -12.02 -25.77 2.74
N PRO A 582 -11.04 -26.33 2.00
CA PRO A 582 -11.07 -27.71 1.52
C PRO A 582 -11.28 -28.77 2.59
N CYS A 583 -10.79 -28.55 3.82
CA CYS A 583 -11.01 -29.48 4.93
C CYS A 583 -12.50 -29.61 5.30
N ASN A 584 -13.27 -28.52 5.19
CA ASN A 584 -14.67 -28.44 5.58
C ASN A 584 -15.61 -28.87 4.44
N ASN A 585 -15.29 -28.47 3.20
CA ASN A 585 -16.08 -28.80 2.02
C ASN A 585 -15.19 -29.42 0.91
N PRO A 586 -14.70 -30.66 1.10
CA PRO A 586 -13.68 -31.27 0.24
C PRO A 586 -14.16 -31.63 -1.17
N ASN A 587 -15.47 -31.68 -1.39
CA ASN A 587 -16.06 -32.14 -2.65
C ASN A 587 -16.47 -30.97 -3.58
N ARG A 588 -16.29 -29.70 -3.14
CA ARG A 588 -16.77 -28.49 -3.83
C ARG A 588 -16.27 -28.36 -5.27
N PHE A 589 -15.01 -28.75 -5.50
CA PHE A 589 -14.33 -28.66 -6.80
C PHE A 589 -13.88 -30.05 -7.30
N GLY A 590 -14.70 -31.08 -7.05
CA GLY A 590 -14.41 -32.45 -7.46
C GLY A 590 -13.43 -33.16 -6.54
N TYR A 591 -12.38 -33.77 -7.08
CA TYR A 591 -11.42 -34.58 -6.34
C TYR A 591 -10.10 -33.83 -6.15
N THR A 592 -9.93 -33.20 -4.98
CA THR A 592 -8.79 -32.34 -4.61
C THR A 592 -8.12 -32.78 -3.30
N PRO A 593 -7.64 -34.05 -3.21
CA PRO A 593 -7.12 -34.63 -1.96
C PRO A 593 -5.91 -33.92 -1.36
N VAL A 594 -5.02 -33.31 -2.17
CA VAL A 594 -3.83 -32.60 -1.70
C VAL A 594 -4.22 -31.24 -1.10
N GLN A 595 -5.04 -30.46 -1.81
CA GLN A 595 -5.60 -29.21 -1.25
C GLN A 595 -6.40 -29.48 0.03
N LYS A 596 -7.18 -30.57 0.07
CA LYS A 596 -7.85 -31.05 1.29
C LYS A 596 -6.86 -31.30 2.43
N ARG A 597 -5.78 -32.06 2.19
CA ARG A 597 -4.82 -32.40 3.25
C ARG A 597 -4.11 -31.15 3.77
N LEU A 598 -3.61 -30.28 2.90
CA LEU A 598 -2.95 -29.02 3.30
C LEU A 598 -3.89 -28.10 4.10
N SER A 599 -5.13 -27.93 3.64
CA SER A 599 -6.19 -27.20 4.39
C SER A 599 -6.43 -27.79 5.78
N CYS A 600 -6.53 -29.12 5.92
CA CYS A 600 -6.68 -29.75 7.23
C CYS A 600 -5.43 -29.62 8.11
N LEU A 601 -4.22 -29.64 7.53
CA LEU A 601 -2.97 -29.45 8.28
C LEU A 601 -2.88 -28.05 8.89
N ALA A 602 -3.25 -27.02 8.13
CA ALA A 602 -3.33 -25.64 8.59
C ALA A 602 -4.40 -25.49 9.70
N ARG A 603 -5.63 -25.94 9.42
CA ARG A 603 -6.76 -25.86 10.37
C ARG A 603 -6.51 -26.58 11.69
N ASN A 604 -6.05 -27.84 11.64
CA ASN A 604 -5.88 -28.68 12.83
C ASN A 604 -4.73 -28.23 13.74
N ASN A 605 -3.78 -27.45 13.20
CA ASN A 605 -2.65 -26.88 13.94
C ASN A 605 -2.80 -25.36 14.18
N SER A 606 -3.87 -24.73 13.66
CA SER A 606 -4.15 -23.29 13.76
C SER A 606 -2.99 -22.39 13.29
N ILE A 607 -2.34 -22.78 12.20
CA ILE A 607 -1.13 -22.16 11.64
C ILE A 607 -1.32 -21.90 10.14
N TYR A 608 -0.78 -20.79 9.63
CA TYR A 608 -0.74 -20.55 8.18
C TYR A 608 0.26 -21.52 7.52
N VAL A 609 -0.17 -22.26 6.49
CA VAL A 609 0.67 -23.23 5.78
C VAL A 609 0.88 -22.76 4.34
N VAL A 610 2.14 -22.49 3.98
CA VAL A 610 2.57 -22.18 2.61
C VAL A 610 3.20 -23.43 2.01
N ALA A 611 2.69 -23.86 0.85
CA ALA A 611 3.19 -25.03 0.14
C ALA A 611 3.19 -24.82 -1.38
N ASN A 612 4.02 -25.57 -2.08
CA ASN A 612 4.07 -25.59 -3.53
C ASN A 612 3.49 -26.91 -4.07
N ILE A 613 2.51 -26.80 -4.97
CA ILE A 613 1.82 -27.91 -5.62
C ILE A 613 1.62 -27.61 -7.12
N GLY A 614 1.23 -28.61 -7.91
CA GLY A 614 0.97 -28.43 -9.34
C GLY A 614 -0.51 -28.16 -9.65
N ASP A 615 -0.79 -27.06 -10.35
CA ASP A 615 -2.11 -26.74 -10.89
C ASP A 615 -2.29 -27.25 -12.33
N LYS A 616 -3.52 -27.58 -12.71
CA LYS A 616 -3.95 -27.75 -14.11
C LYS A 616 -5.18 -26.91 -14.39
N LYS A 617 -5.21 -26.28 -15.57
CA LYS A 617 -6.38 -25.54 -16.08
C LYS A 617 -6.77 -26.09 -17.45
N PRO A 618 -7.84 -26.89 -17.55
CA PRO A 618 -8.33 -27.39 -18.84
C PRO A 618 -8.69 -26.24 -19.79
N CYS A 619 -8.31 -26.36 -21.06
CA CYS A 619 -8.61 -25.36 -22.09
C CYS A 619 -9.08 -26.04 -23.38
N ASN A 620 -9.51 -25.26 -24.37
CA ASN A 620 -9.96 -25.77 -25.66
C ASN A 620 -9.53 -24.83 -26.79
N ALA A 621 -9.71 -25.26 -28.04
CA ALA A 621 -9.26 -24.53 -29.24
C ALA A 621 -9.95 -23.18 -29.50
N SER A 622 -10.88 -22.73 -28.64
CA SER A 622 -11.42 -21.37 -28.64
C SER A 622 -10.50 -20.38 -27.93
N ASP A 623 -9.62 -20.88 -27.04
CA ASP A 623 -8.52 -20.13 -26.46
C ASP A 623 -7.29 -20.27 -27.38
N PRO A 624 -6.82 -19.17 -28.03
CA PRO A 624 -5.71 -19.22 -28.98
C PRO A 624 -4.35 -19.44 -28.32
N GLN A 625 -4.25 -19.43 -26.98
CA GLN A 625 -3.03 -19.74 -26.24
C GLN A 625 -3.05 -21.15 -25.62
N CYS A 626 -4.16 -21.90 -25.75
CA CYS A 626 -4.31 -23.24 -25.17
C CYS A 626 -3.23 -24.20 -25.71
N PRO A 627 -2.45 -24.86 -24.85
CA PRO A 627 -1.44 -25.83 -25.29
C PRO A 627 -2.05 -26.98 -26.11
N PRO A 628 -1.32 -27.57 -27.10
CA PRO A 628 -1.86 -28.61 -27.98
C PRO A 628 -2.36 -29.88 -27.28
N ASP A 629 -1.99 -30.07 -26.01
CA ASP A 629 -2.37 -31.19 -25.16
C ASP A 629 -3.59 -30.88 -24.24
N GLY A 630 -4.27 -29.74 -24.46
CA GLY A 630 -5.60 -29.43 -23.95
C GLY A 630 -5.68 -28.83 -22.54
N ARG A 631 -4.55 -28.44 -21.94
CA ARG A 631 -4.52 -27.83 -20.60
C ARG A 631 -3.28 -26.97 -20.38
N TYR A 632 -3.41 -25.95 -19.55
CA TYR A 632 -2.26 -25.35 -18.88
C TYR A 632 -1.88 -26.17 -17.64
N GLN A 633 -0.61 -26.09 -17.25
CA GLN A 633 -0.02 -26.76 -16.09
C GLN A 633 0.92 -25.77 -15.41
N TYR A 634 0.79 -25.52 -14.10
CA TYR A 634 1.56 -24.46 -13.41
C TYR A 634 2.25 -24.95 -12.13
N ASN A 635 3.51 -24.56 -11.96
CA ASN A 635 4.22 -24.56 -10.68
C ASN A 635 3.50 -23.53 -9.79
N THR A 636 2.88 -23.97 -8.68
CA THR A 636 1.87 -23.18 -7.97
C THR A 636 2.09 -23.15 -6.46
N ASN A 637 2.38 -21.97 -5.92
CA ASN A 637 2.31 -21.76 -4.49
C ASN A 637 0.83 -21.62 -4.06
N VAL A 638 0.48 -22.25 -2.95
CA VAL A 638 -0.80 -22.09 -2.25
C VAL A 638 -0.55 -21.74 -0.79
N VAL A 639 -1.41 -20.88 -0.24
CA VAL A 639 -1.41 -20.57 1.20
C VAL A 639 -2.76 -20.90 1.79
N PHE A 640 -2.74 -21.67 2.87
CA PHE A 640 -3.89 -21.91 3.72
C PHE A 640 -3.75 -21.12 5.02
N ASP A 641 -4.82 -20.42 5.43
CA ASP A 641 -4.85 -19.73 6.73
C ASP A 641 -5.01 -20.71 7.91
N SER A 642 -4.97 -20.18 9.13
CA SER A 642 -5.17 -20.94 10.37
C SER A 642 -6.56 -21.61 10.52
N GLU A 643 -7.55 -21.25 9.69
CA GLU A 643 -8.85 -21.95 9.59
C GLU A 643 -8.86 -23.03 8.49
N GLY A 644 -7.81 -23.09 7.67
CA GLY A 644 -7.67 -23.97 6.51
C GLY A 644 -8.21 -23.40 5.20
N ARG A 645 -8.49 -22.09 5.11
CA ARG A 645 -9.01 -21.40 3.93
C ARG A 645 -7.91 -21.14 2.91
N LEU A 646 -8.17 -21.38 1.63
CA LEU A 646 -7.25 -21.00 0.55
C LEU A 646 -7.23 -19.47 0.39
N VAL A 647 -6.17 -18.81 0.86
CA VAL A 647 -6.03 -17.34 0.87
C VAL A 647 -5.08 -16.78 -0.18
N ALA A 648 -4.17 -17.60 -0.71
CA ALA A 648 -3.33 -17.25 -1.86
C ALA A 648 -3.17 -18.43 -2.81
N ARG A 649 -3.18 -18.15 -4.12
CA ARG A 649 -2.67 -19.01 -5.20
C ARG A 649 -1.73 -18.13 -6.04
N TYR A 650 -0.53 -18.61 -6.35
CA TYR A 650 0.41 -17.94 -7.24
C TYR A 650 1.04 -18.95 -8.21
N HIS A 651 0.87 -18.73 -9.50
CA HIS A 651 1.55 -19.45 -10.58
C HIS A 651 2.92 -18.82 -10.86
N LYS A 652 4.00 -19.60 -10.74
CA LYS A 652 5.38 -19.14 -10.96
C LYS A 652 5.56 -18.46 -12.33
N LYS A 653 6.03 -17.21 -12.32
CA LYS A 653 6.15 -16.40 -13.54
C LYS A 653 7.42 -16.72 -14.33
N ASN A 654 8.56 -16.80 -13.65
CA ASN A 654 9.87 -16.96 -14.27
C ASN A 654 10.34 -18.41 -14.09
N LEU A 655 9.95 -19.29 -15.03
CA LEU A 655 10.40 -20.68 -15.05
C LEU A 655 11.91 -20.77 -15.32
N PHE A 656 12.59 -21.69 -14.63
CA PHE A 656 13.99 -22.01 -14.84
C PHE A 656 14.17 -22.95 -16.05
N LEU A 657 15.40 -23.02 -16.58
CA LEU A 657 15.74 -23.89 -17.70
C LEU A 657 15.50 -25.36 -17.35
N GLY A 658 14.55 -26.00 -18.05
CA GLY A 658 14.17 -27.40 -17.86
C GLY A 658 12.88 -27.64 -17.07
N GLU A 659 12.15 -26.59 -16.67
CA GLU A 659 10.76 -26.70 -16.17
C GLU A 659 9.72 -26.92 -17.30
N ASP A 660 10.08 -27.69 -18.33
CA ASP A 660 9.27 -27.92 -19.56
C ASP A 660 7.91 -28.59 -19.29
N GLN A 661 7.70 -29.13 -18.08
CA GLN A 661 6.43 -29.66 -17.62
C GLN A 661 5.36 -28.57 -17.34
N PHE A 662 5.76 -27.31 -17.19
CA PHE A 662 4.89 -26.19 -16.82
C PHE A 662 4.70 -25.17 -17.94
N ASN A 663 3.76 -24.24 -17.74
CA ASN A 663 3.47 -23.10 -18.60
C ASN A 663 3.81 -21.80 -17.86
N VAL A 664 4.20 -20.77 -18.59
CA VAL A 664 4.28 -19.39 -18.05
C VAL A 664 2.87 -18.79 -18.04
N PRO A 665 2.43 -18.15 -16.94
CA PRO A 665 1.16 -17.41 -16.89
C PRO A 665 1.09 -16.28 -17.93
N LYS A 666 -0.09 -16.08 -18.54
CA LYS A 666 -0.33 -15.06 -19.59
C LYS A 666 -0.02 -13.64 -19.11
N GLU A 667 -0.62 -13.26 -17.99
CA GLU A 667 -0.32 -12.02 -17.25
C GLU A 667 0.56 -12.33 -16.03
N THR A 668 1.07 -11.32 -15.34
CA THR A 668 1.82 -11.53 -14.09
C THR A 668 0.84 -11.53 -12.93
N GLU A 669 0.74 -12.63 -12.19
CA GLU A 669 0.00 -12.65 -10.93
C GLU A 669 0.84 -11.92 -9.86
N VAL A 670 0.32 -10.82 -9.31
CA VAL A 670 0.94 -10.09 -8.18
C VAL A 670 0.12 -10.41 -6.93
N VAL A 671 0.55 -11.43 -6.20
CA VAL A 671 -0.27 -12.09 -5.16
C VAL A 671 0.13 -11.61 -3.77
N THR A 672 -0.82 -11.00 -3.07
CA THR A 672 -0.65 -10.56 -1.67
C THR A 672 -1.84 -10.95 -0.81
N PHE A 673 -1.61 -11.11 0.49
CA PHE A 673 -2.67 -11.24 1.49
C PHE A 673 -2.24 -10.58 2.81
N ASN A 674 -3.21 -10.11 3.59
CA ASN A 674 -2.97 -9.47 4.89
C ASN A 674 -3.26 -10.46 6.03
N THR A 675 -2.47 -10.40 7.10
CA THR A 675 -2.76 -11.09 8.37
C THR A 675 -2.81 -10.07 9.51
N THR A 676 -2.98 -10.52 10.76
CA THR A 676 -2.85 -9.66 11.97
C THR A 676 -1.39 -9.38 12.35
N PHE A 677 -0.44 -9.85 11.53
CA PHE A 677 1.00 -9.80 11.75
C PHE A 677 1.78 -9.43 10.47
N GLY A 678 1.20 -8.57 9.64
CA GLY A 678 1.84 -8.01 8.44
C GLY A 678 1.11 -8.33 7.12
N LYS A 679 1.56 -7.67 6.05
CA LYS A 679 1.17 -7.91 4.66
C LYS A 679 2.19 -8.83 4.00
N PHE A 680 1.70 -9.92 3.43
CA PHE A 680 2.54 -10.97 2.84
C PHE A 680 2.46 -10.94 1.31
N GLY A 681 3.63 -10.95 0.67
CA GLY A 681 3.80 -11.24 -0.75
C GLY A 681 4.35 -12.65 -0.96
N ILE A 682 4.14 -13.23 -2.15
CA ILE A 682 4.60 -14.58 -2.46
C ILE A 682 5.11 -14.69 -3.90
N PHE A 683 6.27 -15.34 -4.07
CA PHE A 683 6.83 -15.73 -5.37
C PHE A 683 7.73 -16.97 -5.22
N THR A 684 8.24 -17.54 -6.31
CA THR A 684 8.90 -18.85 -6.28
C THR A 684 10.29 -18.82 -6.91
N CYS A 685 11.31 -19.19 -6.14
CA CYS A 685 12.63 -19.54 -6.65
C CYS A 685 13.22 -18.48 -7.61
N PHE A 686 13.42 -18.84 -8.88
CA PHE A 686 14.04 -18.03 -9.92
C PHE A 686 13.38 -16.65 -10.14
N ASP A 687 12.11 -16.46 -9.73
CA ASP A 687 11.42 -15.15 -9.70
C ASP A 687 12.23 -14.04 -8.98
N ILE A 688 13.04 -14.39 -7.98
CA ILE A 688 13.85 -13.43 -7.18
C ILE A 688 14.83 -12.60 -8.03
N LEU A 689 15.25 -13.12 -9.19
CA LEU A 689 16.18 -12.45 -10.10
C LEU A 689 15.50 -11.46 -11.05
N PHE A 690 14.16 -11.35 -11.06
CA PHE A 690 13.40 -10.55 -12.02
C PHE A 690 12.59 -9.44 -11.34
N HIS A 691 12.07 -8.51 -12.15
CA HIS A 691 11.23 -7.42 -11.64
C HIS A 691 9.86 -7.94 -11.20
N ASP A 692 9.25 -8.78 -12.03
CA ASP A 692 7.86 -9.18 -11.90
C ASP A 692 7.74 -10.65 -11.49
N PRO A 693 7.05 -10.97 -10.37
CA PRO A 693 6.37 -10.06 -9.44
C PRO A 693 7.27 -9.48 -8.32
N ALA A 694 8.51 -9.96 -8.17
CA ALA A 694 9.29 -9.84 -6.92
C ALA A 694 9.58 -8.39 -6.47
N VAL A 695 9.95 -7.49 -7.38
CA VAL A 695 10.16 -6.05 -7.09
C VAL A 695 8.83 -5.34 -6.91
N THR A 696 7.88 -5.58 -7.80
CA THR A 696 6.53 -5.00 -7.79
C THR A 696 5.79 -5.24 -6.48
N LEU A 697 5.93 -6.43 -5.88
CA LEU A 697 5.38 -6.77 -4.56
C LEU A 697 5.89 -5.84 -3.44
N VAL A 698 7.14 -5.41 -3.49
CA VAL A 698 7.74 -4.53 -2.47
C VAL A 698 7.51 -3.06 -2.81
N LYS A 699 7.71 -2.66 -4.07
CA LYS A 699 7.69 -1.26 -4.49
C LYS A 699 6.30 -0.69 -4.73
N ASP A 700 5.36 -1.48 -5.24
CA ASP A 700 4.03 -1.01 -5.60
C ASP A 700 2.96 -1.54 -4.62
N PHE A 701 3.20 -2.70 -4.01
CA PHE A 701 2.27 -3.34 -3.08
C PHE A 701 2.70 -3.28 -1.61
N HIS A 702 3.90 -2.80 -1.29
CA HIS A 702 4.41 -2.55 0.07
C HIS A 702 4.18 -3.74 1.03
N VAL A 703 4.59 -4.94 0.64
CA VAL A 703 4.54 -6.12 1.52
C VAL A 703 5.62 -6.04 2.61
N ASP A 704 5.26 -6.34 3.85
CA ASP A 704 6.17 -6.43 4.99
C ASP A 704 7.09 -7.65 4.90
N THR A 705 6.53 -8.76 4.38
CA THR A 705 7.17 -10.08 4.38
C THR A 705 6.97 -10.82 3.06
N ILE A 706 8.05 -11.41 2.54
CA ILE A 706 8.02 -12.34 1.40
C ILE A 706 8.05 -13.80 1.87
N LEU A 707 7.17 -14.60 1.25
CA LEU A 707 7.11 -16.04 1.37
C LEU A 707 7.78 -16.67 0.14
N PHE A 708 8.80 -17.50 0.35
CA PHE A 708 9.66 -18.00 -0.72
C PHE A 708 9.92 -19.52 -0.64
N PRO A 709 8.97 -20.33 -1.14
CA PRO A 709 9.25 -21.71 -1.56
C PRO A 709 10.28 -21.71 -2.69
N THR A 710 11.31 -22.55 -2.58
CA THR A 710 12.38 -22.63 -3.61
C THR A 710 13.04 -24.00 -3.70
N ALA A 711 13.54 -24.38 -4.87
CA ALA A 711 14.41 -25.53 -5.11
C ALA A 711 15.76 -25.03 -5.67
N TRP A 712 16.46 -24.20 -4.89
CA TRP A 712 17.61 -23.43 -5.36
C TRP A 712 18.89 -24.27 -5.42
N MET A 713 19.54 -24.31 -6.58
CA MET A 713 20.86 -24.93 -6.77
C MET A 713 21.95 -23.89 -6.51
N ASN A 714 22.77 -24.08 -5.47
CA ASN A 714 23.80 -23.10 -5.10
C ASN A 714 24.88 -22.96 -6.19
N VAL A 715 25.07 -21.74 -6.69
CA VAL A 715 26.15 -21.36 -7.61
C VAL A 715 27.05 -20.32 -6.94
N MET A 716 28.20 -20.76 -6.44
CA MET A 716 29.23 -19.85 -5.91
C MET A 716 29.83 -19.03 -7.06
N PRO A 717 30.24 -17.76 -6.84
CA PRO A 717 30.44 -17.10 -5.55
C PRO A 717 29.35 -16.08 -5.14
N HIS A 718 28.25 -15.91 -5.89
CA HIS A 718 27.23 -14.86 -5.65
C HIS A 718 25.77 -15.36 -5.72
N LEU A 719 25.55 -16.65 -5.90
CA LEU A 719 24.21 -17.26 -6.03
C LEU A 719 24.11 -18.51 -5.15
N SER A 720 24.72 -18.47 -3.96
CA SER A 720 24.31 -19.36 -2.88
C SER A 720 22.97 -18.91 -2.31
N ALA A 721 22.09 -19.85 -1.98
CA ALA A 721 20.73 -19.57 -1.52
C ALA A 721 20.72 -18.65 -0.27
N ILE A 722 21.44 -19.03 0.79
CA ILE A 722 21.47 -18.23 2.03
C ILE A 722 22.11 -16.85 1.84
N GLU A 723 23.03 -16.73 0.88
CA GLU A 723 23.73 -15.50 0.51
C GLU A 723 22.77 -14.56 -0.23
N PHE A 724 22.36 -14.93 -1.43
CA PHE A 724 21.56 -14.08 -2.31
C PHE A 724 20.17 -13.78 -1.72
N HIS A 725 19.49 -14.76 -1.11
CA HIS A 725 18.15 -14.53 -0.55
C HIS A 725 18.17 -13.56 0.65
N SER A 726 19.23 -13.57 1.47
CA SER A 726 19.36 -12.64 2.61
C SER A 726 19.87 -11.27 2.19
N ALA A 727 20.73 -11.20 1.17
CA ALA A 727 21.12 -9.95 0.52
C ALA A 727 19.94 -9.27 -0.18
N TRP A 728 19.06 -10.04 -0.83
CA TRP A 728 17.83 -9.53 -1.44
C TRP A 728 16.89 -8.95 -0.38
N ALA A 729 16.67 -9.66 0.73
CA ALA A 729 15.88 -9.18 1.87
C ALA A 729 16.40 -7.85 2.43
N MET A 730 17.72 -7.72 2.61
CA MET A 730 18.37 -6.49 3.08
C MET A 730 18.29 -5.35 2.05
N GLY A 731 18.54 -5.61 0.77
CA GLY A 731 18.53 -4.59 -0.29
C GLY A 731 17.12 -4.12 -0.68
N MET A 732 16.11 -4.97 -0.55
CA MET A 732 14.70 -4.62 -0.77
C MET A 732 14.02 -4.06 0.48
N GLY A 733 14.53 -4.36 1.68
CA GLY A 733 14.05 -3.82 2.94
C GLY A 733 12.85 -4.54 3.55
N VAL A 734 12.73 -5.86 3.34
CA VAL A 734 11.59 -6.69 3.80
C VAL A 734 12.03 -7.90 4.61
N ASN A 735 11.12 -8.47 5.39
CA ASN A 735 11.28 -9.82 5.94
C ASN A 735 11.21 -10.86 4.81
N PHE A 736 11.90 -12.00 4.97
CA PHE A 736 11.97 -13.02 3.92
C PHE A 736 12.07 -14.43 4.52
N LEU A 737 11.12 -15.31 4.18
CA LEU A 737 11.03 -16.69 4.66
C LEU A 737 11.39 -17.65 3.52
N ALA A 738 12.67 -18.01 3.43
CA ALA A 738 13.21 -18.93 2.42
C ALA A 738 13.13 -20.39 2.89
N SER A 739 12.38 -21.21 2.16
CA SER A 739 12.24 -22.65 2.41
C SER A 739 12.74 -23.42 1.18
N ASN A 740 13.87 -24.11 1.33
CA ASN A 740 14.60 -24.73 0.24
C ASN A 740 14.56 -26.26 0.29
N ILE A 741 14.77 -26.90 -0.85
CA ILE A 741 14.98 -28.34 -0.95
C ILE A 741 16.33 -28.75 -0.32
N HIS A 742 16.32 -29.84 0.43
CA HIS A 742 17.53 -30.54 0.88
C HIS A 742 17.90 -31.67 -0.09
N TYR A 743 18.72 -31.36 -1.10
CA TYR A 743 19.24 -32.34 -2.04
C TYR A 743 20.70 -32.01 -2.45
N PRO A 744 21.69 -32.29 -1.57
CA PRO A 744 23.10 -31.93 -1.79
C PRO A 744 23.70 -32.44 -3.11
N SER A 745 23.18 -33.53 -3.69
CA SER A 745 23.59 -34.04 -5.01
C SER A 745 23.26 -33.12 -6.21
N LYS A 746 22.43 -32.08 -6.03
CA LYS A 746 22.26 -30.96 -6.98
C LYS A 746 22.74 -29.61 -6.40
N ASN A 747 23.57 -29.63 -5.34
CA ASN A 747 23.87 -28.44 -4.52
C ASN A 747 22.60 -27.74 -3.99
N MET A 748 21.50 -28.47 -3.73
CA MET A 748 20.28 -27.89 -3.12
C MET A 748 20.36 -28.02 -1.60
N THR A 749 20.45 -26.88 -0.93
CA THR A 749 20.38 -26.67 0.53
C THR A 749 20.48 -25.16 0.75
N GLY A 750 19.87 -24.60 1.77
CA GLY A 750 19.97 -23.18 2.06
C GLY A 750 18.62 -22.53 2.32
N SER A 751 18.12 -22.73 3.54
CA SER A 751 16.88 -22.16 4.04
C SER A 751 17.15 -21.15 5.15
N GLY A 752 16.21 -20.25 5.42
CA GLY A 752 16.36 -19.29 6.50
C GLY A 752 15.24 -18.27 6.62
N ILE A 753 15.35 -17.48 7.67
CA ILE A 753 14.44 -16.39 8.01
C ILE A 753 15.31 -15.14 8.12
N TYR A 754 15.06 -14.17 7.25
CA TYR A 754 15.87 -12.96 7.10
C TYR A 754 15.01 -11.73 7.38
N ALA A 755 15.63 -10.71 7.98
CA ALA A 755 15.03 -9.40 8.23
C ALA A 755 15.90 -8.31 7.54
N PRO A 756 15.40 -7.07 7.38
CA PRO A 756 16.12 -6.02 6.64
C PRO A 756 17.50 -5.64 7.18
N ASP A 757 17.73 -5.85 8.48
CA ASP A 757 18.97 -5.54 9.21
C ASP A 757 19.94 -6.74 9.31
N SER A 758 19.43 -7.98 9.33
CA SER A 758 20.23 -9.19 9.40
C SER A 758 19.45 -10.48 9.15
N PRO A 759 20.14 -11.55 8.70
CA PRO A 759 19.68 -12.93 8.87
C PRO A 759 19.37 -13.23 10.34
N ARG A 760 18.17 -13.73 10.64
CA ARG A 760 17.76 -14.12 12.01
C ARG A 760 18.16 -15.56 12.32
N VAL A 761 17.88 -16.47 11.38
CA VAL A 761 18.36 -17.86 11.41
C VAL A 761 18.54 -18.37 9.98
N TYR A 762 19.53 -19.22 9.76
CA TYR A 762 19.75 -19.88 8.47
C TYR A 762 20.29 -21.30 8.67
N HIS A 763 20.16 -22.14 7.65
CA HIS A 763 20.76 -23.47 7.57
C HIS A 763 21.37 -23.67 6.19
N TYR A 764 22.50 -24.38 6.15
CA TYR A 764 23.13 -24.87 4.94
C TYR A 764 23.91 -26.12 5.33
N ASP A 765 23.64 -27.24 4.67
CA ASP A 765 24.40 -28.47 4.84
C ASP A 765 24.54 -29.27 3.55
N MET A 766 25.79 -29.53 3.18
CA MET A 766 26.19 -30.37 2.05
C MET A 766 26.77 -31.73 2.50
N LYS A 767 26.75 -32.02 3.81
CA LYS A 767 27.45 -33.16 4.44
C LYS A 767 26.50 -34.29 4.82
N THR A 768 25.27 -34.01 5.28
CA THR A 768 24.28 -35.02 5.68
C THR A 768 23.18 -35.22 4.63
N LYS A 769 22.00 -35.67 5.06
CA LYS A 769 20.74 -35.72 4.32
C LYS A 769 19.57 -35.33 5.24
N GLU A 770 19.84 -34.55 6.29
CA GLU A 770 18.88 -34.27 7.36
C GLU A 770 17.98 -33.09 7.01
N GLU A 771 16.68 -33.33 7.02
CA GLU A 771 15.63 -32.31 6.90
C GLU A 771 15.62 -31.39 8.13
N LYS A 772 15.41 -30.08 7.94
CA LYS A 772 15.63 -29.06 8.98
C LYS A 772 14.49 -28.07 9.11
N LEU A 773 13.81 -28.10 10.27
CA LEU A 773 12.92 -27.02 10.71
C LEU A 773 13.74 -25.88 11.35
N LEU A 774 13.44 -24.64 10.95
CA LEU A 774 13.94 -23.40 11.54
C LEU A 774 12.76 -22.54 12.01
N PHE A 775 13.00 -21.73 13.05
CA PHE A 775 12.03 -20.79 13.59
C PHE A 775 12.73 -19.50 14.05
N SER A 776 12.02 -18.37 13.97
CA SER A 776 12.48 -17.08 14.50
C SER A 776 11.31 -16.13 14.73
N GLU A 777 11.48 -15.20 15.66
CA GLU A 777 10.61 -14.04 15.77
C GLU A 777 11.03 -12.95 14.76
N LEU A 778 10.04 -12.28 14.19
CA LEU A 778 10.18 -11.16 13.26
C LEU A 778 9.24 -10.03 13.69
N ASP A 779 9.64 -8.78 13.44
CA ASP A 779 8.73 -7.64 13.46
C ASP A 779 7.66 -7.82 12.37
N SER A 780 6.38 -7.67 12.70
CA SER A 780 5.27 -7.79 11.75
C SER A 780 5.28 -6.71 10.67
N HIS A 781 5.73 -5.52 11.07
CA HIS A 781 5.97 -4.37 10.20
C HIS A 781 7.44 -3.94 10.37
N PRO A 782 8.38 -4.60 9.67
CA PRO A 782 9.80 -4.34 9.86
C PRO A 782 10.12 -2.94 9.39
N ARG A 783 10.91 -2.20 10.18
CA ARG A 783 11.25 -0.81 9.85
C ARG A 783 11.99 -0.75 8.52
N GLN A 784 11.41 -0.07 7.53
CA GLN A 784 12.06 0.09 6.23
C GLN A 784 13.45 0.72 6.42
N PRO A 785 14.51 0.13 5.85
CA PRO A 785 15.86 0.67 5.97
C PRO A 785 15.94 2.04 5.28
N VAL A 786 16.81 2.92 5.80
CA VAL A 786 17.08 4.23 5.21
C VAL A 786 17.45 4.06 3.74
N MET A 787 16.75 4.76 2.83
CA MET A 787 17.01 4.67 1.39
C MET A 787 18.50 4.86 1.09
N VAL A 788 19.11 3.80 0.54
CA VAL A 788 20.53 3.78 0.19
C VAL A 788 20.68 4.34 -1.22
N ASN A 789 21.39 5.46 -1.36
CA ASN A 789 21.81 5.95 -2.66
C ASN A 789 23.14 5.30 -3.03
N TRP A 790 23.07 4.15 -3.70
CA TRP A 790 24.20 3.23 -3.90
C TRP A 790 25.43 3.83 -4.61
N THR A 791 25.24 4.88 -5.41
CA THR A 791 26.32 5.56 -6.13
C THR A 791 26.89 6.80 -5.37
N SER A 792 26.26 7.22 -4.28
CA SER A 792 26.51 8.54 -3.66
C SER A 792 27.95 8.72 -3.18
N TYR A 793 28.49 7.76 -2.43
CA TYR A 793 29.88 7.79 -1.98
C TYR A 793 30.84 7.60 -3.15
N ALA A 794 30.58 6.59 -4.00
CA ALA A 794 31.45 6.21 -5.12
C ALA A 794 31.67 7.38 -6.10
N SER A 795 30.62 8.11 -6.45
CA SER A 795 30.69 9.29 -7.32
C SER A 795 31.55 10.44 -6.76
N GLY A 796 31.76 10.49 -5.44
CA GLY A 796 32.64 11.44 -4.77
C GLY A 796 34.09 10.98 -4.61
N VAL A 797 34.40 9.71 -4.86
CA VAL A 797 35.76 9.15 -4.69
C VAL A 797 36.62 9.44 -5.91
N GLN A 798 37.63 10.28 -5.74
CA GLN A 798 38.65 10.50 -6.77
C GLN A 798 39.45 9.20 -6.99
N ALA A 799 39.46 8.70 -8.23
CA ALA A 799 40.05 7.41 -8.57
C ALA A 799 41.54 7.31 -8.17
N LEU A 800 41.87 6.38 -7.27
CA LEU A 800 43.20 6.21 -6.68
C LEU A 800 44.17 5.52 -7.66
N SER A 801 44.64 6.27 -8.63
CA SER A 801 45.45 5.80 -9.77
C SER A 801 46.87 5.36 -9.39
N ARG A 802 47.00 4.20 -8.73
CA ARG A 802 48.24 3.40 -8.78
C ARG A 802 48.23 2.53 -10.05
N ARG A 803 49.40 2.35 -10.66
CA ARG A 803 49.61 1.42 -11.79
C ARG A 803 49.49 -0.03 -11.30
N ASN A 804 48.27 -0.50 -11.12
CA ASN A 804 47.97 -1.90 -10.83
C ASN A 804 47.68 -2.61 -12.16
N GLU A 805 48.02 -3.89 -12.25
CA GLU A 805 47.79 -4.70 -13.43
C GLU A 805 46.36 -5.28 -13.37
N GLU A 806 45.46 -4.74 -14.17
CA GLU A 806 44.12 -5.30 -14.37
C GLU A 806 44.19 -6.55 -15.26
N PHE A 807 43.29 -7.50 -15.01
CA PHE A 807 43.18 -8.72 -15.82
C PHE A 807 41.71 -9.15 -15.96
N LYS A 808 41.47 -10.16 -16.81
CA LYS A 808 40.14 -10.74 -17.05
C LYS A 808 40.00 -12.08 -16.36
N GLY A 809 38.85 -12.30 -15.74
CA GLY A 809 38.45 -13.58 -15.16
C GLY A 809 36.94 -13.77 -15.31
N VAL A 810 36.45 -14.99 -15.09
CA VAL A 810 35.06 -15.35 -15.37
C VAL A 810 34.36 -15.75 -14.07
N ILE A 811 33.23 -15.11 -13.77
CA ILE A 811 32.31 -15.52 -12.71
C ILE A 811 31.01 -15.93 -13.39
N PHE A 812 30.55 -17.17 -13.17
CA PHE A 812 29.30 -17.70 -13.73
C PHE A 812 29.07 -17.28 -15.21
N TYR A 813 30.05 -17.57 -16.07
CA TYR A 813 30.08 -17.24 -17.50
C TYR A 813 30.22 -15.75 -17.89
N ASP A 814 30.11 -14.81 -16.96
CA ASP A 814 30.32 -13.37 -17.19
C ASP A 814 31.81 -12.96 -17.05
N GLU A 815 32.29 -12.08 -17.93
CA GLU A 815 33.69 -11.63 -17.94
C GLU A 815 33.92 -10.38 -17.08
N PHE A 816 34.45 -10.58 -15.88
CA PHE A 816 34.79 -9.51 -14.93
C PHE A 816 36.15 -8.86 -15.27
N THR A 817 36.29 -7.57 -14.96
CA THR A 817 37.60 -6.89 -14.88
C THR A 817 38.08 -6.96 -13.44
N PHE A 818 39.23 -7.58 -13.19
CA PHE A 818 39.79 -7.85 -11.86
C PHE A 818 41.11 -7.12 -11.59
N LEU A 819 41.37 -6.89 -10.30
CA LEU A 819 42.60 -6.28 -9.77
C LEU A 819 43.02 -7.02 -8.48
N GLU A 820 44.31 -7.38 -8.38
CA GLU A 820 44.87 -8.17 -7.26
C GLU A 820 45.15 -7.37 -5.97
N LEU A 821 44.67 -7.85 -4.82
CA LEU A 821 44.99 -7.32 -3.50
C LEU A 821 46.37 -7.82 -3.02
N ARG A 822 47.43 -7.15 -3.50
CA ARG A 822 48.83 -7.47 -3.18
C ARG A 822 49.23 -7.16 -1.72
N GLY A 823 48.62 -6.14 -1.09
CA GLY A 823 48.97 -5.69 0.26
C GLY A 823 48.16 -6.33 1.40
N VAL A 824 48.67 -6.23 2.64
CA VAL A 824 47.88 -6.49 3.87
C VAL A 824 46.77 -5.44 4.04
N THR A 825 47.05 -4.20 3.64
CA THR A 825 46.11 -3.09 3.57
C THR A 825 46.13 -2.51 2.16
N GLY A 826 45.02 -1.94 1.73
CA GLY A 826 44.94 -1.28 0.43
C GLY A 826 43.64 -0.54 0.20
N ASN A 827 43.73 0.52 -0.60
CA ASN A 827 42.60 1.22 -1.18
C ASN A 827 42.74 1.08 -2.70
N TYR A 828 41.73 0.52 -3.35
CA TYR A 828 41.76 0.15 -4.76
C TYR A 828 40.49 0.61 -5.49
N THR A 829 40.60 0.74 -6.80
CA THR A 829 39.48 1.00 -7.71
C THR A 829 39.72 0.23 -9.00
N VAL A 830 38.68 -0.38 -9.54
CA VAL A 830 38.66 -1.07 -10.84
C VAL A 830 37.31 -0.75 -11.50
N CYS A 831 37.26 -0.64 -12.83
CA CYS A 831 36.05 -0.26 -13.54
C CYS A 831 35.74 -1.20 -14.73
N GLN A 832 34.46 -1.33 -15.06
CA GLN A 832 34.00 -1.93 -16.29
C GLN A 832 32.78 -1.15 -16.81
N LYS A 833 32.89 -0.60 -18.03
CA LYS A 833 31.89 0.30 -18.64
C LYS A 833 31.53 1.46 -17.70
N ASP A 834 30.27 1.53 -17.25
CA ASP A 834 29.72 2.63 -16.45
C ASP A 834 29.89 2.39 -14.94
N LEU A 835 30.27 1.16 -14.54
CA LEU A 835 30.52 0.79 -13.14
C LEU A 835 32.01 0.89 -12.78
N CYS A 836 32.34 1.79 -11.86
CA CYS A 836 33.57 1.77 -11.09
C CYS A 836 33.30 1.25 -9.68
N CYS A 837 34.16 0.35 -9.20
CA CYS A 837 34.07 -0.29 -7.89
C CYS A 837 35.24 0.15 -7.01
N HIS A 838 34.96 0.57 -5.78
CA HIS A 838 35.96 1.09 -4.83
C HIS A 838 35.97 0.25 -3.55
N LEU A 839 37.17 -0.20 -3.15
CA LEU A 839 37.39 -1.00 -1.95
C LEU A 839 38.49 -0.37 -1.08
N SER A 840 38.22 -0.23 0.22
CA SER A 840 39.24 -0.04 1.26
C SER A 840 39.23 -1.25 2.19
N TYR A 841 40.39 -1.82 2.53
CA TYR A 841 40.46 -3.02 3.39
C TYR A 841 41.73 -3.11 4.25
N LYS A 842 41.63 -3.94 5.28
CA LYS A 842 42.74 -4.43 6.11
C LYS A 842 42.54 -5.92 6.38
N MET A 843 43.44 -6.75 5.86
CA MET A 843 43.58 -8.15 6.27
C MET A 843 44.24 -8.22 7.65
N SER A 844 43.87 -9.22 8.46
CA SER A 844 44.56 -9.52 9.73
C SER A 844 45.96 -10.08 9.48
N GLU A 845 46.09 -10.91 8.44
CA GLU A 845 47.35 -11.38 7.86
C GLU A 845 47.23 -11.48 6.33
N LYS A 846 48.27 -11.07 5.57
CA LYS A 846 48.34 -11.41 4.14
C LYS A 846 49.02 -12.76 3.99
N ARG A 847 48.23 -13.77 3.64
CA ARG A 847 48.68 -15.13 3.40
C ARG A 847 49.37 -15.24 2.03
N PRO A 848 50.48 -16.00 1.89
CA PRO A 848 51.12 -16.27 0.60
C PRO A 848 50.38 -17.35 -0.22
N ASP A 849 49.56 -18.16 0.43
CA ASP A 849 48.76 -19.26 -0.12
C ASP A 849 47.34 -18.85 -0.56
N GLU A 850 46.89 -17.62 -0.26
CA GLU A 850 45.58 -17.12 -0.68
C GLU A 850 45.66 -15.77 -1.44
N VAL A 851 45.02 -15.73 -2.61
CA VAL A 851 44.86 -14.52 -3.42
C VAL A 851 43.42 -14.01 -3.31
N TYR A 852 43.29 -12.69 -3.21
CA TYR A 852 42.02 -11.96 -3.19
C TYR A 852 42.06 -10.90 -4.30
N VAL A 853 40.90 -10.63 -4.89
CA VAL A 853 40.74 -9.66 -5.96
C VAL A 853 39.55 -8.73 -5.70
N LEU A 854 39.65 -7.51 -6.22
CA LEU A 854 38.51 -6.62 -6.46
C LEU A 854 38.09 -6.79 -7.92
N GLY A 855 36.80 -7.01 -8.17
CA GLY A 855 36.22 -7.16 -9.50
C GLY A 855 35.08 -6.19 -9.78
N ALA A 856 34.96 -5.77 -11.04
CA ALA A 856 33.82 -5.05 -11.59
C ALA A 856 33.25 -5.78 -12.80
N PHE A 857 31.92 -5.88 -12.87
CA PHE A 857 31.17 -6.30 -14.05
C PHE A 857 30.02 -5.34 -14.32
N ASP A 858 29.79 -5.04 -15.59
CA ASP A 858 28.64 -4.30 -16.09
C ASP A 858 28.24 -4.98 -17.39
N GLY A 859 27.11 -5.69 -17.42
CA GLY A 859 26.77 -6.50 -18.59
C GLY A 859 25.48 -7.27 -18.50
N LEU A 860 25.14 -7.88 -19.64
CA LEU A 860 23.98 -8.74 -19.78
C LEU A 860 24.41 -10.20 -19.65
N HIS A 861 23.98 -10.84 -18.57
CA HIS A 861 24.06 -12.28 -18.38
C HIS A 861 23.09 -13.01 -19.32
N ILE A 862 23.49 -14.17 -19.86
CA ILE A 862 22.76 -14.90 -20.92
C ILE A 862 22.77 -16.44 -20.79
N VAL A 863 23.30 -17.01 -19.71
CA VAL A 863 23.40 -18.48 -19.54
C VAL A 863 22.38 -18.93 -18.49
N GLU A 864 21.59 -19.97 -18.78
CA GLU A 864 20.52 -20.45 -17.87
C GLU A 864 19.43 -19.40 -17.51
N GLY A 865 19.55 -18.17 -18.00
CA GLY A 865 18.66 -17.04 -17.81
C GLY A 865 19.09 -15.84 -18.67
N ARG A 866 18.38 -14.71 -18.56
CA ARG A 866 18.71 -13.48 -19.29
C ARG A 866 18.39 -12.26 -18.44
N TYR A 867 19.42 -11.59 -17.93
CA TYR A 867 19.28 -10.44 -17.02
C TYR A 867 20.52 -9.54 -17.02
N TYR A 868 20.34 -8.24 -16.82
CA TYR A 868 21.43 -7.25 -16.78
C TYR A 868 21.91 -7.00 -15.35
N LEU A 869 23.22 -7.11 -15.17
CA LEU A 869 23.93 -7.04 -13.90
C LEU A 869 24.91 -5.86 -13.89
N GLN A 870 25.05 -5.22 -12.73
CA GLN A 870 26.22 -4.45 -12.35
C GLN A 870 26.72 -5.01 -11.03
N ILE A 871 27.97 -5.47 -10.93
CA ILE A 871 28.47 -6.16 -9.73
C ILE A 871 29.84 -5.61 -9.34
N CYS A 872 29.96 -5.22 -8.06
CA CYS A 872 31.24 -4.96 -7.41
C CYS A 872 31.51 -6.07 -6.40
N THR A 873 32.67 -6.73 -6.49
CA THR A 873 32.98 -7.87 -5.62
C THR A 873 34.42 -7.87 -5.12
N LEU A 874 34.61 -8.10 -3.82
CA LEU A 874 35.85 -8.60 -3.22
C LEU A 874 35.68 -10.11 -3.07
N LEU A 875 36.55 -10.93 -3.69
CA LEU A 875 36.47 -12.39 -3.56
C LEU A 875 37.84 -13.07 -3.39
N LYS A 876 37.81 -14.26 -2.77
CA LYS A 876 38.94 -15.18 -2.64
C LYS A 876 39.02 -16.09 -3.87
N CYS A 877 40.17 -16.13 -4.54
CA CYS A 877 40.39 -16.98 -5.71
C CYS A 877 40.59 -18.45 -5.31
N GLU A 878 40.24 -19.41 -6.16
CA GLU A 878 40.37 -20.84 -5.84
C GLU A 878 41.80 -21.21 -5.47
N THR A 879 42.75 -20.79 -6.32
CA THR A 879 44.20 -21.00 -6.16
C THR A 879 44.96 -19.66 -6.18
N THR A 880 46.29 -19.71 -6.07
CA THR A 880 47.17 -18.55 -6.29
C THR A 880 47.30 -18.14 -7.77
N ASN A 881 46.74 -18.90 -8.71
CA ASN A 881 46.67 -18.53 -10.12
C ASN A 881 45.47 -17.59 -10.37
N LEU A 882 45.75 -16.38 -10.85
CA LEU A 882 44.75 -15.34 -11.15
C LEU A 882 43.64 -15.80 -12.09
N ASN A 883 43.93 -16.74 -13.00
CA ASN A 883 42.92 -17.31 -13.91
C ASN A 883 41.81 -18.11 -13.17
N THR A 884 41.98 -18.40 -11.88
CA THR A 884 41.00 -19.11 -11.03
C THR A 884 40.21 -18.16 -10.11
N CYS A 885 40.35 -16.84 -10.29
CA CYS A 885 39.53 -15.84 -9.63
C CYS A 885 38.14 -15.80 -10.29
N GLY A 886 37.08 -16.09 -9.52
CA GLY A 886 35.71 -16.26 -10.00
C GLY A 886 35.20 -17.71 -10.02
N HIS A 887 36.10 -18.69 -9.81
CA HIS A 887 35.72 -20.09 -9.60
C HIS A 887 34.96 -20.30 -8.27
N SER A 888 34.21 -21.40 -8.17
CA SER A 888 33.47 -21.79 -6.96
C SER A 888 34.40 -22.16 -5.80
N VAL A 889 34.47 -21.32 -4.76
CA VAL A 889 35.26 -21.59 -3.54
C VAL A 889 34.36 -21.76 -2.31
N LYS A 890 34.61 -22.81 -1.51
CA LYS A 890 33.87 -23.09 -0.26
C LYS A 890 34.68 -22.84 1.02
N THR A 891 35.99 -22.65 0.92
CA THR A 891 36.90 -22.42 2.07
C THR A 891 37.95 -21.35 1.80
N ALA A 892 38.21 -20.57 2.85
CA ALA A 892 39.26 -19.56 2.96
C ALA A 892 39.84 -19.53 4.39
N SER A 893 40.97 -18.87 4.55
CA SER A 893 41.79 -18.81 5.77
C SER A 893 42.13 -17.37 6.19
N THR A 894 42.30 -16.46 5.23
CA THR A 894 42.56 -15.03 5.50
C THR A 894 41.36 -14.35 6.17
N ARG A 895 41.64 -13.72 7.31
CA ARG A 895 40.71 -12.86 8.04
C ARG A 895 40.92 -11.40 7.67
N PHE A 896 39.88 -10.59 7.88
CA PHE A 896 39.91 -9.15 7.71
C PHE A 896 39.66 -8.47 9.06
N ASP A 897 40.37 -7.38 9.31
CA ASP A 897 40.07 -6.46 10.42
C ASP A 897 39.05 -5.40 9.99
N MET A 898 39.03 -5.07 8.70
CA MET A 898 38.15 -4.08 8.09
C MET A 898 37.95 -4.32 6.59
N PHE A 899 36.73 -4.07 6.10
CA PHE A 899 36.43 -3.81 4.69
C PHE A 899 35.41 -2.67 4.54
N SER A 900 35.44 -1.98 3.39
CA SER A 900 34.43 -1.04 2.93
C SER A 900 34.39 -1.05 1.40
N LEU A 901 33.29 -1.53 0.82
CA LEU A 901 33.05 -1.68 -0.62
C LEU A 901 31.92 -0.75 -1.07
N SER A 902 32.02 -0.20 -2.28
CA SER A 902 31.01 0.67 -2.92
C SER A 902 31.23 0.70 -4.44
N GLY A 903 30.26 1.21 -5.21
CA GLY A 903 30.44 1.39 -6.66
C GLY A 903 29.46 2.38 -7.30
N THR A 904 29.75 2.81 -8.52
CA THR A 904 28.93 3.80 -9.26
C THR A 904 27.70 3.16 -9.92
N PHE A 905 26.85 2.51 -9.11
CA PHE A 905 25.69 1.77 -9.61
C PHE A 905 24.68 2.67 -10.34
N GLY A 906 24.29 2.26 -11.54
CA GLY A 906 23.23 2.87 -12.35
C GLY A 906 21.82 2.38 -11.97
N THR A 907 21.67 1.76 -10.80
CA THR A 907 20.42 1.19 -10.27
C THR A 907 20.34 1.43 -8.77
N GLN A 908 19.12 1.45 -8.23
CA GLN A 908 18.88 1.43 -6.77
C GLN A 908 18.60 0.02 -6.25
N TYR A 909 18.49 -0.97 -7.14
CA TYR A 909 18.30 -2.38 -6.79
C TYR A 909 19.66 -3.06 -6.68
N VAL A 910 20.27 -2.96 -5.50
CA VAL A 910 21.56 -3.57 -5.17
C VAL A 910 21.44 -4.39 -3.89
N PHE A 911 21.95 -5.61 -3.93
CA PHE A 911 21.85 -6.59 -2.85
C PHE A 911 23.22 -6.78 -2.18
N PRO A 912 23.37 -6.48 -0.88
CA PRO A 912 24.64 -6.54 -0.17
C PRO A 912 24.94 -7.94 0.39
N GLU A 913 26.02 -8.54 -0.07
CA GLU A 913 26.42 -9.92 0.24
C GLU A 913 27.71 -9.96 1.07
N VAL A 914 27.71 -10.76 2.14
CA VAL A 914 28.91 -11.07 2.92
C VAL A 914 28.89 -12.55 3.30
N LEU A 915 29.79 -13.32 2.70
CA LEU A 915 29.88 -14.76 2.90
C LEU A 915 31.26 -15.18 3.43
N LEU A 916 31.24 -16.01 4.47
CA LEU A 916 32.39 -16.52 5.19
C LEU A 916 32.67 -17.99 4.86
N SER A 917 33.90 -18.42 5.19
CA SER A 917 34.42 -19.77 5.00
C SER A 917 33.50 -20.87 5.57
N GLU A 918 33.38 -21.98 4.83
CA GLU A 918 32.33 -23.01 4.94
C GLU A 918 30.90 -22.55 4.58
N VAL A 919 30.75 -21.47 3.80
CA VAL A 919 29.44 -20.94 3.33
C VAL A 919 28.55 -20.54 4.51
N LYS A 920 28.98 -19.48 5.21
CA LYS A 920 28.30 -18.95 6.42
C LYS A 920 28.04 -17.45 6.28
N LEU A 921 26.87 -16.99 6.70
CA LEU A 921 26.55 -15.57 6.75
C LEU A 921 27.24 -14.90 7.94
N ALA A 922 27.33 -13.56 7.89
CA ALA A 922 27.97 -12.72 8.92
C ALA A 922 26.95 -11.80 9.63
N PRO A 923 25.91 -12.32 10.31
CA PRO A 923 24.84 -11.52 10.90
C PRO A 923 25.37 -10.54 11.97
N GLY A 924 25.00 -9.28 11.85
CA GLY A 924 25.46 -8.19 12.73
C GLY A 924 26.98 -7.94 12.72
N GLU A 925 27.71 -8.37 11.69
CA GLU A 925 29.16 -8.10 11.54
C GLU A 925 29.47 -6.97 10.55
N PHE A 926 28.51 -6.63 9.69
CA PHE A 926 28.60 -5.59 8.67
C PHE A 926 27.36 -4.69 8.69
N GLN A 927 27.41 -3.58 7.97
CA GLN A 927 26.29 -2.66 7.76
C GLN A 927 26.37 -2.04 6.35
N VAL A 928 25.22 -1.63 5.81
CA VAL A 928 25.14 -0.73 4.67
C VAL A 928 24.85 0.69 5.17
N SER A 929 25.59 1.66 4.65
CA SER A 929 25.38 3.08 4.90
C SER A 929 24.56 3.73 3.78
N SER A 930 23.83 4.79 4.10
CA SER A 930 22.91 5.47 3.17
C SER A 930 23.59 6.09 1.94
N ASP A 931 24.92 6.22 1.94
CA ASP A 931 25.73 6.69 0.81
C ASP A 931 26.28 5.55 -0.09
N GLY A 932 25.85 4.30 0.14
CA GLY A 932 26.13 3.18 -0.75
C GLY A 932 27.35 2.33 -0.40
N ARG A 933 27.94 2.50 0.79
CA ARG A 933 29.03 1.61 1.25
C ARG A 933 28.49 0.44 2.07
N LEU A 934 28.92 -0.77 1.70
CA LEU A 934 28.87 -2.00 2.49
C LEU A 934 30.19 -2.13 3.26
N PHE A 935 30.14 -2.10 4.59
CA PHE A 935 31.34 -2.06 5.44
C PHE A 935 31.23 -2.92 6.69
N SER A 936 32.38 -3.38 7.19
CA SER A 936 32.49 -4.15 8.43
C SER A 936 32.29 -3.27 9.66
N LEU A 937 31.40 -3.66 10.58
CA LEU A 937 31.26 -3.05 11.91
C LEU A 937 32.37 -3.51 12.87
N LYS A 938 32.87 -4.72 12.66
CA LYS A 938 33.90 -5.39 13.46
C LYS A 938 34.67 -6.40 12.58
N PRO A 939 35.86 -6.88 12.98
CA PRO A 939 36.54 -7.96 12.27
C PRO A 939 35.62 -9.20 12.14
N PRO A 940 35.40 -9.76 10.93
CA PRO A 940 34.47 -10.87 10.78
C PRO A 940 34.86 -12.14 11.56
N SER A 941 33.86 -12.87 12.04
CA SER A 941 34.04 -14.04 12.91
C SER A 941 34.73 -15.21 12.21
N GLY A 942 34.63 -15.30 10.88
CA GLY A 942 35.33 -16.25 10.03
C GLY A 942 36.24 -15.59 8.98
N PRO A 943 37.09 -16.38 8.29
CA PRO A 943 37.71 -15.96 7.04
C PRO A 943 36.67 -15.65 5.97
N VAL A 944 36.96 -14.70 5.07
CA VAL A 944 36.00 -14.20 4.07
C VAL A 944 36.10 -15.00 2.76
N LEU A 945 34.96 -15.43 2.19
CA LEU A 945 34.89 -15.92 0.82
C LEU A 945 34.63 -14.76 -0.15
N THR A 946 33.61 -13.96 0.13
CA THR A 946 33.31 -12.75 -0.65
C THR A 946 32.63 -11.66 0.17
N VAL A 947 32.78 -10.41 -0.29
CA VAL A 947 31.97 -9.25 0.04
C VAL A 947 31.54 -8.62 -1.29
N THR A 948 30.25 -8.56 -1.58
CA THR A 948 29.73 -8.19 -2.90
C THR A 948 28.56 -7.21 -2.79
N LEU A 949 28.42 -6.38 -3.82
CA LEU A 949 27.26 -5.54 -4.08
C LEU A 949 26.70 -5.96 -5.46
N PHE A 950 25.59 -6.70 -5.44
CA PHE A 950 24.98 -7.32 -6.61
C PHE A 950 23.81 -6.45 -7.12
N GLY A 951 24.03 -5.71 -8.21
CA GLY A 951 23.05 -4.77 -8.78
C GLY A 951 22.28 -5.31 -9.97
N ARG A 952 20.96 -5.05 -10.02
CA ARG A 952 20.07 -5.41 -11.15
C ARG A 952 19.56 -4.19 -11.90
N LEU A 953 19.69 -4.23 -13.23
CA LEU A 953 19.19 -3.22 -14.17
C LEU A 953 18.08 -3.83 -15.03
N TYR A 954 16.91 -4.06 -14.40
CA TYR A 954 15.78 -4.78 -14.99
C TYR A 954 15.33 -4.22 -16.35
N GLU A 955 15.45 -2.90 -16.54
CA GLU A 955 15.11 -2.20 -17.78
C GLU A 955 16.03 -2.54 -18.97
N LYS A 956 17.20 -3.12 -18.71
CA LYS A 956 18.17 -3.58 -19.72
C LYS A 956 18.11 -5.10 -20.01
N ASP A 957 17.28 -5.87 -19.30
CA ASP A 957 17.13 -7.32 -19.52
C ASP A 957 16.66 -7.61 -20.96
N GLN A 958 15.66 -6.84 -21.41
CA GLN A 958 15.17 -6.86 -22.78
C GLN A 958 15.99 -5.91 -23.66
N LYS A 959 16.18 -6.25 -24.95
CA LYS A 959 16.60 -5.23 -25.93
C LYS A 959 15.52 -4.16 -25.99
N SER A 960 15.91 -2.89 -25.88
CA SER A 960 14.98 -1.77 -26.02
C SER A 960 14.17 -1.86 -27.33
N LYS A 961 12.91 -1.40 -27.31
CA LYS A 961 12.01 -1.44 -28.48
C LYS A 961 12.41 -0.48 -29.63
N ALA A 962 13.65 0.01 -29.63
CA ALA A 962 14.27 0.81 -30.70
C ALA A 962 14.35 0.08 -32.07
N SER A 963 14.09 -1.24 -32.11
CA SER A 963 14.03 -2.01 -33.36
C SER A 963 12.65 -2.04 -34.04
N LEU A 964 11.58 -1.57 -33.39
CA LEU A 964 10.23 -1.58 -33.98
C LEU A 964 9.91 -0.35 -34.87
N ASP A 965 10.65 0.75 -34.73
CA ASP A 965 10.42 1.99 -35.50
C ASP A 965 10.69 1.83 -37.00
N PHE A 966 11.49 0.82 -37.40
CA PHE A 966 11.69 0.49 -38.82
C PHE A 966 10.41 0.13 -39.57
N ARG A 967 9.35 -0.36 -38.90
CA ARG A 967 8.03 -0.54 -39.54
C ARG A 967 7.26 0.78 -39.69
N ALA A 968 7.40 1.73 -38.76
CA ALA A 968 6.78 3.04 -38.87
C ALA A 968 7.43 3.89 -39.98
N GLN A 969 8.76 3.85 -40.10
CA GLN A 969 9.48 4.49 -41.21
C GLN A 969 9.17 3.81 -42.56
N GLY A 970 9.14 2.47 -42.60
CA GLY A 970 8.76 1.73 -43.82
C GLY A 970 7.35 2.08 -44.33
N LEU A 971 6.36 2.16 -43.43
CA LEU A 971 4.99 2.59 -43.79
C LEU A 971 4.93 4.04 -44.27
N ARG A 972 5.71 4.96 -43.68
CA ARG A 972 5.80 6.35 -44.18
C ARG A 972 6.40 6.43 -45.58
N VAL A 973 7.46 5.69 -45.87
CA VAL A 973 8.05 5.65 -47.22
C VAL A 973 7.06 5.08 -48.25
N ILE A 974 6.31 4.04 -47.89
CA ILE A 974 5.27 3.46 -48.76
C ILE A 974 4.12 4.45 -49.03
N LEU A 975 3.63 5.18 -48.01
CA LEU A 975 2.60 6.21 -48.24
C LEU A 975 3.10 7.34 -49.14
N ILE A 976 4.34 7.80 -48.96
CA ILE A 976 4.94 8.86 -49.77
C ILE A 976 5.15 8.39 -51.22
N ALA A 977 5.50 7.12 -51.43
CA ALA A 977 5.67 6.54 -52.77
C ALA A 977 4.35 6.29 -53.52
N LEU A 978 3.23 6.11 -52.82
CA LEU A 978 1.91 5.84 -53.43
C LEU A 978 1.12 7.11 -53.78
N MET A 979 1.35 8.23 -53.07
CA MET A 979 0.68 9.51 -53.35
C MET A 979 0.75 9.96 -54.83
N PRO A 980 1.91 9.91 -55.52
CA PRO A 980 1.99 10.31 -56.93
C PRO A 980 1.21 9.37 -57.89
N ILE A 981 1.09 8.09 -57.53
CA ILE A 981 0.47 7.06 -58.38
C ILE A 981 -1.06 7.16 -58.31
N VAL A 982 -1.63 7.52 -57.16
CA VAL A 982 -3.06 7.83 -57.03
C VAL A 982 -3.40 9.13 -57.77
N TYR A 983 -2.50 10.11 -57.79
CA TYR A 983 -2.74 11.39 -58.47
C TYR A 983 -2.81 11.27 -60.01
N THR A 984 -2.07 10.32 -60.62
CA THR A 984 -2.13 10.02 -62.07
C THR A 984 -3.18 8.97 -62.45
N LEU A 985 -4.04 8.55 -61.51
CA LEU A 985 -5.18 7.66 -61.77
C LEU A 985 -6.55 8.34 -61.55
N ILE A 986 -6.56 9.63 -61.18
CA ILE A 986 -7.77 10.39 -60.83
C ILE A 986 -7.89 11.71 -61.63
N TYR A 987 -6.86 12.09 -62.41
CA TYR A 987 -6.83 13.23 -63.33
C TYR A 987 -6.20 12.84 -64.68
#